data_AF-A0A5C9E7S7-F1
#
_entry.id   AF-A0A5C9E7S7-F1
#
_cell.length_a   1.000
_cell.length_b   1.000
_cell.length_c   1.000
_cell.angle_alpha   90.00
_cell.angle_beta   90.00
_cell.angle_gamma   90.00
#
_symmetry.space_group_name_H-M   'P 1'
#
loop_
_entity.id
_entity.type
_entity.pdbx_description
1 polymer ?
#
loop_
_entity_poly.entity_id
_entity_poly.type
_entity_poly.pdbx_seq_one_letter_code
_entity_poly.pdbx_strand_id
1 'polypeptide(L)'
;MSSNWLVKTRQMSEAGKEIFLGEALVTHMRSSRDRQLFKRRLDGAVFLEDLIREFAAFYLHTYQGTIVISYEESGDVPAEEKEKVAKDEQTLLREEIKLVLDKRYNEGLHTLKTISEFVITFCNDYTTASTDDTARSRVSDLIKEYLTNIPSEYSPNCRVDFLNAITGWADKWREELYIKASGLKESSLSLIDELTRPHDQEIVEISVLKRGIEQIIGETTYLRSTITPSAINSEAWKHIVDTVIDNLCKGTIETNIAKTVHALRIEILDFIESKLKESYTIEKLESELGAFVAERFAQVLQEYSQIAFDILDYYTNTPPGTSQSTLGRKGIRSVEELVAGLLQASKDVGAETEIKPEGQPEAPAFTKEELERLERSLKTIDKLEQTLEKPVKGMLKARGLRASELDKIDITFLTKDRKSLLGMEVPVLEALKKKMRVPPPDEVKKLLEARELVKSGALKSMGVSSASDMSHQRIQSETMVALRDDLAWYAIIPTLTPVVRVVETYHRSKQDLLRTKALLKSIYEDADTHLQNLREEILIDLTQERIYEMKTVHPHLHAASISAWFHARLSNRDMEHADKLLRTTPSPLFTGVIDKPLNVDKLEFDNYTIAFDVMQRFLKRERVKKMEKEEAAVQAKIEEELIAERKRASLSPLIWIYTKSHTVFRAIGRVGTKGLEWTATDDAKCANLLAYYVKMHRGRPFCRICGSTPKEGDCETHGKAHMVNADDIDNLSVFVQRAISDIKDGLIGPTATPMTLEEARNIIRREINALRRKGKLSRKTNISAMMPGDINYIVGPVIAKLIGKYFNESLVYAARRVDFA
;
A
#
# COMPACT_ATOMS: atom_id res chain seq x y z
N MET A 1 7.23 -6.83 21.29
CA MET A 1 8.48 -7.36 20.71
C MET A 1 8.79 -6.58 19.44
N SER A 2 10.02 -6.09 19.26
CA SER A 2 10.38 -5.35 18.05
C SER A 2 10.46 -6.32 16.87
N SER A 3 9.88 -5.95 15.72
CA SER A 3 9.96 -6.65 14.42
C SER A 3 11.36 -6.65 13.79
N ASN A 4 12.40 -6.47 14.61
CA ASN A 4 13.78 -6.34 14.19
C ASN A 4 14.50 -7.66 14.41
N TRP A 5 14.85 -8.30 13.29
CA TRP A 5 15.86 -9.35 13.25
C TRP A 5 17.16 -8.90 13.92
N LEU A 6 17.72 -9.76 14.74
CA LEU A 6 19.01 -9.58 15.38
C LEU A 6 20.13 -9.89 14.37
N VAL A 7 20.05 -11.06 13.73
CA VAL A 7 20.96 -11.48 12.66
C VAL A 7 20.24 -11.28 11.33
N LYS A 8 20.67 -10.27 10.54
CA LYS A 8 20.05 -9.90 9.26
C LYS A 8 20.97 -10.25 8.10
N THR A 9 20.47 -10.99 7.12
CA THR A 9 21.10 -11.02 5.79
C THR A 9 20.87 -9.68 5.07
N ARG A 10 21.64 -9.40 4.02
CA ARG A 10 21.39 -8.23 3.15
C ARG A 10 19.99 -8.28 2.50
N GLN A 11 19.51 -9.50 2.24
CA GLN A 11 18.23 -9.81 1.63
C GLN A 11 17.05 -9.49 2.58
N MET A 12 17.29 -9.44 3.89
CA MET A 12 16.31 -9.02 4.91
C MET A 12 16.24 -7.50 5.15
N SER A 13 16.97 -6.69 4.37
CA SER A 13 16.81 -5.23 4.37
C SER A 13 15.41 -4.83 3.90
N GLU A 14 14.96 -3.59 4.17
CA GLU A 14 13.64 -3.13 3.69
C GLU A 14 13.50 -3.24 2.17
N ALA A 15 14.57 -2.91 1.43
CA ALA A 15 14.61 -3.08 -0.02
C ALA A 15 14.63 -4.58 -0.43
N GLY A 16 15.34 -5.43 0.31
CA GLY A 16 15.39 -6.86 0.02
C GLY A 16 14.07 -7.60 0.27
N LYS A 17 13.26 -7.14 1.24
CA LYS A 17 11.91 -7.69 1.49
C LYS A 17 10.93 -7.46 0.35
N GLU A 18 11.13 -6.43 -0.48
CA GLU A 18 10.28 -6.24 -1.66
C GLU A 18 10.66 -7.19 -2.80
N ILE A 19 11.88 -7.75 -2.76
CA ILE A 19 12.45 -8.59 -3.82
C ILE A 19 12.31 -10.08 -3.47
N PHE A 20 12.65 -10.46 -2.24
CA PHE A 20 12.58 -11.85 -1.78
C PHE A 20 11.32 -12.12 -0.98
N LEU A 21 10.36 -12.75 -1.63
CA LEU A 21 9.03 -12.97 -1.06
C LEU A 21 9.01 -13.98 0.10
N GLY A 22 9.98 -14.90 0.19
CA GLY A 22 10.11 -15.80 1.35
C GLY A 22 10.38 -15.04 2.65
N GLU A 23 11.39 -14.18 2.61
CA GLU A 23 11.78 -13.28 3.70
C GLU A 23 10.71 -12.23 3.99
N ALA A 24 10.00 -11.77 2.96
CA ALA A 24 8.85 -10.89 3.11
C ALA A 24 7.72 -11.56 3.91
N LEU A 25 7.31 -12.76 3.48
CA LEU A 25 6.25 -13.53 4.14
C LEU A 25 6.58 -13.75 5.61
N VAL A 26 7.78 -14.25 5.90
CA VAL A 26 8.23 -14.49 7.29
C VAL A 26 8.31 -13.20 8.11
N THR A 27 8.80 -12.10 7.52
CA THR A 27 8.80 -10.79 8.19
C THR A 27 7.39 -10.35 8.57
N HIS A 28 6.41 -10.53 7.68
CA HIS A 28 5.01 -10.21 7.97
C HIS A 28 4.40 -11.19 8.98
N MET A 29 4.74 -12.48 8.93
CA MET A 29 4.33 -13.45 9.97
C MET A 29 4.88 -13.07 11.34
N ARG A 30 6.06 -12.43 11.40
CA ARG A 30 6.68 -11.94 12.65
C ARG A 30 6.13 -10.59 13.14
N SER A 31 5.56 -9.79 12.24
CA SER A 31 5.06 -8.46 12.54
C SER A 31 3.88 -8.52 13.51
N SER A 32 4.03 -7.92 14.70
CA SER A 32 2.95 -7.86 15.70
C SER A 32 1.67 -7.21 15.16
N ARG A 33 1.80 -6.19 14.30
CA ARG A 33 0.67 -5.55 13.62
C ARG A 33 -0.06 -6.54 12.73
N ASP A 34 0.68 -7.28 11.92
CA ASP A 34 0.10 -8.15 10.90
C ASP A 34 -0.49 -9.40 11.54
N ARG A 35 0.12 -9.92 12.62
CA ARG A 35 -0.48 -10.93 13.50
C ARG A 35 -1.83 -10.50 14.06
N GLN A 36 -1.95 -9.26 14.54
CA GLN A 36 -3.23 -8.76 15.03
C GLN A 36 -4.29 -8.68 13.93
N LEU A 37 -3.91 -8.26 12.72
CA LEU A 37 -4.81 -8.22 11.56
C LEU A 37 -5.21 -9.63 11.12
N PHE A 38 -4.26 -10.55 11.07
CA PHE A 38 -4.46 -11.95 10.71
C PHE A 38 -5.32 -12.68 11.74
N LYS A 39 -5.09 -12.47 13.04
CA LYS A 39 -5.87 -13.08 14.15
C LYS A 39 -7.33 -12.62 14.19
N ARG A 40 -7.64 -11.41 13.72
CA ARG A 40 -9.05 -10.96 13.57
C ARG A 40 -9.78 -11.69 12.45
N ARG A 41 -9.04 -12.35 11.55
CA ARG A 41 -9.56 -12.99 10.34
C ARG A 41 -9.62 -14.51 10.47
N LEU A 42 -8.66 -15.10 11.16
CA LEU A 42 -8.60 -16.55 11.40
C LEU A 42 -9.45 -16.94 12.62
N ASP A 43 -10.46 -17.80 12.43
CA ASP A 43 -11.33 -18.31 13.50
C ASP A 43 -10.62 -19.41 14.33
N GLY A 44 -9.53 -19.06 15.01
CA GLY A 44 -8.78 -19.94 15.89
C GLY A 44 -7.59 -20.66 15.24
N ALA A 45 -7.21 -21.81 15.79
CA ALA A 45 -6.05 -22.56 15.33
C ALA A 45 -6.40 -23.46 14.13
N VAL A 46 -5.53 -23.51 13.13
CA VAL A 46 -5.69 -24.32 11.90
C VAL A 46 -4.46 -25.21 11.69
N PHE A 47 -4.55 -26.24 10.85
CA PHE A 47 -3.39 -27.08 10.53
C PHE A 47 -2.25 -26.23 9.94
N LEU A 48 -1.00 -26.62 10.19
CA LEU A 48 0.17 -25.81 9.79
C LEU A 48 0.19 -25.49 8.28
N GLU A 49 -0.14 -26.46 7.43
CA GLU A 49 -0.21 -26.24 5.99
C GLU A 49 -1.28 -25.22 5.61
N ASP A 50 -2.45 -25.29 6.23
CA ASP A 50 -3.54 -24.34 6.03
C ASP A 50 -3.19 -22.97 6.62
N LEU A 51 -2.46 -22.90 7.74
CA LEU A 51 -1.96 -21.65 8.32
C LEU A 51 -1.07 -20.90 7.33
N ILE A 52 -0.20 -21.62 6.61
CA ILE A 52 0.69 -21.05 5.60
C ILE A 52 -0.11 -20.60 4.36
N ARG A 53 -1.08 -21.40 3.90
CA ARG A 53 -1.98 -21.04 2.79
C ARG A 53 -2.80 -19.79 3.12
N GLU A 54 -3.38 -19.73 4.32
CA GLU A 54 -4.13 -18.59 4.84
C GLU A 54 -3.25 -17.34 4.92
N PHE A 55 -2.01 -17.49 5.39
CA PHE A 55 -1.09 -16.38 5.44
C PHE A 55 -0.69 -15.88 4.04
N ALA A 56 -0.50 -16.78 3.08
CA ALA A 56 -0.25 -16.40 1.68
C ALA A 56 -1.45 -15.66 1.07
N ALA A 57 -2.69 -16.11 1.34
CA ALA A 57 -3.91 -15.42 0.92
C ALA A 57 -4.01 -14.02 1.57
N PHE A 58 -3.74 -13.93 2.87
CA PHE A 58 -3.67 -12.67 3.61
C PHE A 58 -2.64 -11.71 2.97
N TYR A 59 -1.46 -12.22 2.63
CA TYR A 59 -0.39 -11.42 2.02
C TYR A 59 -0.78 -10.92 0.63
N LEU A 60 -1.33 -11.80 -0.21
CA LEU A 60 -1.79 -11.47 -1.55
C LEU A 60 -2.90 -10.42 -1.54
N HIS A 61 -3.88 -10.56 -0.65
CA HIS A 61 -4.96 -9.60 -0.50
C HIS A 61 -4.47 -8.25 0.05
N THR A 62 -3.73 -8.29 1.17
CA THR A 62 -3.42 -7.08 1.96
C THR A 62 -2.27 -6.26 1.36
N TYR A 63 -1.24 -6.92 0.81
CA TYR A 63 -0.03 -6.24 0.30
C TYR A 63 0.06 -6.27 -1.21
N GLN A 64 -0.32 -7.38 -1.83
CA GLN A 64 -0.35 -7.45 -3.30
C GLN A 64 -1.67 -6.93 -3.89
N GLY A 65 -2.70 -6.66 -3.09
CA GLY A 65 -3.96 -6.09 -3.58
C GLY A 65 -4.64 -6.98 -4.62
N THR A 66 -4.50 -8.31 -4.50
CA THR A 66 -5.17 -9.26 -5.38
C THR A 66 -6.67 -9.25 -5.09
N ILE A 67 -7.48 -8.93 -6.10
CA ILE A 67 -8.94 -8.84 -6.02
C ILE A 67 -9.54 -10.06 -6.72
N VAL A 68 -10.46 -10.75 -6.06
CA VAL A 68 -11.18 -11.90 -6.60
C VAL A 68 -12.68 -11.67 -6.71
N ILE A 69 -13.21 -10.63 -6.05
CA ILE A 69 -14.62 -10.26 -6.21
C ILE A 69 -14.69 -8.86 -6.86
N SER A 70 -15.14 -8.83 -8.12
CA SER A 70 -15.31 -7.61 -8.91
C SER A 70 -16.64 -6.92 -8.58
N TYR A 71 -16.60 -5.78 -7.88
CA TYR A 71 -17.75 -4.87 -7.71
C TYR A 71 -17.89 -3.94 -8.92
N GLU A 72 -18.35 -4.48 -10.04
CA GLU A 72 -18.75 -3.62 -11.16
C GLU A 72 -20.17 -3.05 -10.99
N GLU A 73 -20.92 -3.45 -9.95
CA GLU A 73 -22.35 -3.12 -9.83
C GLU A 73 -22.84 -2.62 -8.45
N SER A 74 -22.01 -2.55 -7.41
CA SER A 74 -22.47 -2.03 -6.11
C SER A 74 -22.00 -0.60 -5.89
N GLY A 75 -22.95 0.34 -5.78
CA GLY A 75 -22.72 1.67 -5.23
C GLY A 75 -22.15 1.64 -3.81
N ASP A 76 -22.06 2.79 -3.14
CA ASP A 76 -21.42 2.95 -1.81
C ASP A 76 -21.80 1.83 -0.81
N VAL A 77 -20.95 0.80 -0.75
CA VAL A 77 -21.17 -0.38 0.09
C VAL A 77 -20.90 0.02 1.54
N PRO A 78 -21.84 -0.24 2.48
CA PRO A 78 -21.64 -0.04 3.92
C PRO A 78 -20.35 -0.69 4.42
N ALA A 79 -19.74 -0.12 5.47
CA ALA A 79 -18.46 -0.59 6.00
C ALA A 79 -18.50 -2.07 6.47
N GLU A 80 -19.62 -2.51 7.03
CA GLU A 80 -19.80 -3.91 7.49
C GLU A 80 -19.86 -4.91 6.33
N GLU A 81 -20.49 -4.53 5.21
CA GLU A 81 -20.49 -5.34 4.00
C GLU A 81 -19.09 -5.41 3.37
N LYS A 82 -18.31 -4.33 3.40
CA LYS A 82 -16.90 -4.34 2.95
C LYS A 82 -16.01 -5.31 3.75
N GLU A 83 -16.24 -5.43 5.06
CA GLU A 83 -15.48 -6.37 5.89
C GLU A 83 -15.85 -7.83 5.62
N LYS A 84 -17.15 -8.12 5.47
CA LYS A 84 -17.63 -9.46 5.09
C LYS A 84 -17.07 -9.89 3.74
N VAL A 85 -17.09 -8.97 2.77
CA VAL A 85 -16.53 -9.16 1.45
C VAL A 85 -15.04 -9.46 1.50
N ALA A 86 -14.27 -8.71 2.27
CA ALA A 86 -12.83 -8.95 2.39
C ALA A 86 -12.53 -10.36 2.96
N LYS A 87 -13.39 -10.88 3.85
CA LYS A 87 -13.30 -12.26 4.35
C LYS A 87 -13.65 -13.27 3.26
N ASP A 88 -14.71 -13.03 2.49
CA ASP A 88 -15.12 -13.90 1.39
C ASP A 88 -14.03 -13.94 0.29
N GLU A 89 -13.43 -12.80 -0.07
CA GLU A 89 -12.31 -12.72 -1.02
C GLU A 89 -11.11 -13.55 -0.57
N GLN A 90 -10.73 -13.45 0.70
CA GLN A 90 -9.59 -14.21 1.23
C GLN A 90 -9.87 -15.70 1.29
N THR A 91 -11.11 -16.09 1.59
CA THR A 91 -11.53 -17.50 1.58
C THR A 91 -11.42 -18.08 0.17
N LEU A 92 -11.89 -17.33 -0.84
CA LEU A 92 -11.76 -17.73 -2.25
C LEU A 92 -10.28 -17.81 -2.68
N LEU A 93 -9.47 -16.79 -2.32
CA LEU A 93 -8.03 -16.81 -2.58
C LEU A 93 -7.33 -18.01 -1.94
N ARG A 94 -7.71 -18.38 -0.72
CA ARG A 94 -7.16 -19.55 -0.04
C ARG A 94 -7.47 -20.84 -0.80
N GLU A 95 -8.70 -21.04 -1.25
CA GLU A 95 -9.06 -22.22 -2.04
C GLU A 95 -8.33 -22.25 -3.39
N GLU A 96 -8.13 -21.10 -4.04
CA GLU A 96 -7.29 -21.00 -5.23
C GLU A 96 -5.83 -21.41 -4.92
N ILE A 97 -5.23 -20.86 -3.86
CA ILE A 97 -3.86 -21.18 -3.45
C ILE A 97 -3.76 -22.67 -3.12
N LYS A 98 -4.76 -23.26 -2.46
CA LYS A 98 -4.80 -24.69 -2.17
C LYS A 98 -4.78 -25.54 -3.43
N LEU A 99 -5.51 -25.13 -4.47
CA LEU A 99 -5.51 -25.82 -5.76
C LEU A 99 -4.15 -25.69 -6.50
N VAL A 100 -3.53 -24.51 -6.46
CA VAL A 100 -2.23 -24.26 -7.13
C VAL A 100 -1.06 -24.89 -6.34
N LEU A 101 -1.11 -24.89 -5.01
CA LEU A 101 -0.08 -25.45 -4.14
C LEU A 101 -0.21 -26.97 -4.00
N ASP A 102 -1.42 -27.52 -3.99
CA ASP A 102 -1.71 -28.95 -3.81
C ASP A 102 -0.86 -29.57 -2.68
N LYS A 103 -0.11 -30.64 -2.96
CA LYS A 103 0.79 -31.34 -2.02
C LYS A 103 2.22 -30.83 -2.04
N ARG A 104 2.52 -29.76 -2.81
CA ARG A 104 3.90 -29.31 -3.08
C ARG A 104 4.64 -28.80 -1.86
N TYR A 105 3.92 -28.34 -0.84
CA TYR A 105 4.54 -27.97 0.44
C TYR A 105 5.23 -29.18 1.09
N ASN A 106 4.53 -30.32 1.20
CA ASN A 106 5.06 -31.55 1.78
C ASN A 106 6.19 -32.14 0.94
N GLU A 107 6.04 -32.13 -0.39
CA GLU A 107 7.11 -32.57 -1.31
C GLU A 107 8.37 -31.71 -1.15
N GLY A 108 8.21 -30.40 -0.96
CA GLY A 108 9.30 -29.45 -0.69
C GLY A 108 10.00 -29.74 0.64
N LEU A 109 9.26 -30.00 1.71
CA LEU A 109 9.82 -30.38 3.02
C LEU A 109 10.67 -31.64 2.92
N HIS A 110 10.15 -32.70 2.29
CA HIS A 110 10.90 -33.93 2.06
C HIS A 110 12.16 -33.66 1.21
N THR A 111 12.04 -32.86 0.15
CA THR A 111 13.20 -32.50 -0.70
C THR A 111 14.29 -31.78 0.09
N LEU A 112 13.94 -30.86 0.99
CA LEU A 112 14.91 -30.18 1.87
C LEU A 112 15.61 -31.14 2.84
N LYS A 113 14.89 -32.14 3.33
CA LYS A 113 15.45 -33.21 4.16
C LYS A 113 16.43 -34.06 3.34
N THR A 114 16.04 -34.50 2.15
CA THR A 114 16.90 -35.26 1.22
C THR A 114 18.17 -34.47 0.84
N ILE A 115 18.08 -33.15 0.64
CA ILE A 115 19.26 -32.29 0.42
C ILE A 115 20.19 -32.33 1.64
N SER A 116 19.64 -32.24 2.85
CA SER A 116 20.45 -32.24 4.07
C SER A 116 21.12 -33.59 4.34
N GLU A 117 20.41 -34.68 4.10
CA GLU A 117 20.95 -36.05 4.15
C GLU A 117 22.09 -36.23 3.14
N PHE A 118 21.91 -35.77 1.90
CA PHE A 118 22.95 -35.79 0.87
C PHE A 118 24.21 -35.05 1.33
N VAL A 119 24.07 -33.82 1.85
CA VAL A 119 25.22 -33.02 2.30
C VAL A 119 25.95 -33.72 3.44
N ILE A 120 25.23 -34.33 4.39
CA ILE A 120 25.86 -35.07 5.50
C ILE A 120 26.64 -36.28 4.97
N THR A 121 26.03 -37.10 4.10
CA THR A 121 26.70 -38.27 3.50
C THR A 121 27.92 -37.82 2.69
N PHE A 122 27.77 -36.77 1.87
CA PHE A 122 28.87 -36.20 1.10
C PHE A 122 30.04 -35.76 2.00
N CYS A 123 29.73 -35.01 3.06
CA CYS A 123 30.70 -34.55 4.05
C CYS A 123 31.26 -35.67 4.93
N ASN A 124 30.71 -36.88 4.96
CA ASN A 124 31.32 -38.01 5.66
C ASN A 124 32.31 -38.76 4.75
N ASP A 125 31.95 -38.91 3.48
CA ASP A 125 32.60 -39.85 2.58
C ASP A 125 33.65 -39.18 1.67
N TYR A 126 33.61 -37.85 1.51
CA TYR A 126 34.39 -37.12 0.49
C TYR A 126 35.14 -35.87 0.97
N THR A 127 35.39 -35.71 2.28
CA THR A 127 36.03 -34.52 2.92
C THR A 127 37.37 -34.07 2.36
N THR A 128 38.03 -34.92 1.57
CA THR A 128 39.36 -34.67 1.00
C THR A 128 39.48 -35.25 -0.42
N ALA A 129 38.37 -35.39 -1.14
CA ALA A 129 38.40 -35.93 -2.50
C ALA A 129 39.42 -35.14 -3.34
N SER A 130 40.52 -35.80 -3.73
CA SER A 130 41.34 -35.33 -4.83
C SER A 130 40.42 -35.18 -6.04
N THR A 131 40.70 -34.20 -6.91
CA THR A 131 40.02 -34.01 -8.20
C THR A 131 40.33 -35.15 -9.19
N ASP A 132 40.53 -36.37 -8.71
CA ASP A 132 40.78 -37.56 -9.50
C ASP A 132 39.45 -38.11 -10.04
N ASP A 133 39.49 -38.72 -11.23
CA ASP A 133 38.30 -39.22 -11.92
C ASP A 133 37.52 -40.28 -11.11
N THR A 134 38.20 -40.99 -10.19
CA THR A 134 37.54 -41.96 -9.30
C THR A 134 36.66 -41.28 -8.25
N ALA A 135 37.04 -40.10 -7.74
CA ALA A 135 36.23 -39.34 -6.80
C ALA A 135 35.00 -38.74 -7.51
N ARG A 136 35.19 -38.18 -8.71
CA ARG A 136 34.09 -37.70 -9.56
C ARG A 136 33.06 -38.78 -9.86
N SER A 137 33.50 -40.01 -10.17
CA SER A 137 32.59 -41.13 -10.40
C SER A 137 31.76 -41.45 -9.16
N ARG A 138 32.39 -41.48 -7.97
CA ARG A 138 31.68 -41.78 -6.72
C ARG A 138 30.68 -40.68 -6.35
N VAL A 139 31.05 -39.41 -6.51
CA VAL A 139 30.13 -38.28 -6.30
C VAL A 139 28.96 -38.35 -7.28
N SER A 140 29.24 -38.64 -8.56
CA SER A 140 28.20 -38.89 -9.56
C SER A 140 27.22 -39.98 -9.12
N ASP A 141 27.73 -41.09 -8.58
CA ASP A 141 26.88 -42.20 -8.15
C ASP A 141 26.03 -41.84 -6.92
N LEU A 142 26.59 -41.08 -5.95
CA LEU A 142 25.86 -40.55 -4.81
C LEU A 142 24.72 -39.60 -5.24
N ILE A 143 24.98 -38.70 -6.19
CA ILE A 143 23.94 -37.79 -6.71
C ILE A 143 22.80 -38.60 -7.36
N LYS A 144 23.13 -39.65 -8.12
CA LYS A 144 22.11 -40.53 -8.74
C LYS A 144 21.27 -41.25 -7.70
N GLU A 145 21.90 -41.78 -6.66
CA GLU A 145 21.21 -42.45 -5.55
C GLU A 145 20.18 -41.51 -4.90
N TYR A 146 20.61 -40.30 -4.52
CA TYR A 146 19.70 -39.34 -3.89
C TYR A 146 18.62 -38.79 -4.81
N LEU A 147 18.89 -38.66 -6.12
CA LEU A 147 17.84 -38.37 -7.11
C LEU A 147 16.78 -39.47 -7.19
N THR A 148 17.16 -40.74 -6.98
CA THR A 148 16.21 -41.87 -6.93
C THR A 148 15.43 -41.95 -5.62
N ASN A 149 15.97 -41.41 -4.52
CA ASN A 149 15.27 -41.30 -3.24
C ASN A 149 14.10 -40.31 -3.28
N ILE A 150 14.08 -39.38 -4.25
CA ILE A 150 12.94 -38.49 -4.50
C ILE A 150 11.85 -39.28 -5.24
N PRO A 151 10.67 -39.49 -4.63
CA PRO A 151 9.59 -40.29 -5.22
C PRO A 151 9.20 -39.82 -6.63
N SER A 152 8.96 -40.76 -7.53
CA SER A 152 8.60 -40.45 -8.93
C SER A 152 7.24 -39.75 -9.07
N GLU A 153 6.40 -39.83 -8.05
CA GLU A 153 5.08 -39.18 -7.99
C GLU A 153 5.16 -37.69 -7.63
N TYR A 154 6.29 -37.24 -7.08
CA TYR A 154 6.51 -35.85 -6.72
C TYR A 154 6.64 -34.97 -7.95
N SER A 155 6.57 -33.66 -7.74
CA SER A 155 6.80 -32.69 -8.80
C SER A 155 8.18 -32.93 -9.42
N PRO A 156 8.30 -32.91 -10.76
CA PRO A 156 9.61 -32.96 -11.40
C PRO A 156 10.51 -31.80 -10.94
N ASN A 157 9.92 -30.69 -10.47
CA ASN A 157 10.64 -29.55 -9.93
C ASN A 157 11.41 -29.88 -8.64
N CYS A 158 10.99 -30.89 -7.86
CA CYS A 158 11.72 -31.33 -6.65
C CYS A 158 13.14 -31.81 -6.97
N ARG A 159 13.34 -32.47 -8.13
CA ARG A 159 14.67 -32.92 -8.57
C ARG A 159 15.54 -31.76 -9.04
N VAL A 160 14.92 -30.75 -9.67
CA VAL A 160 15.62 -29.51 -10.04
C VAL A 160 16.05 -28.76 -8.77
N ASP A 161 15.14 -28.65 -7.79
CA ASP A 161 15.42 -27.98 -6.51
C ASP A 161 16.54 -28.69 -5.74
N PHE A 162 16.53 -30.03 -5.72
CA PHE A 162 17.63 -30.82 -5.18
C PHE A 162 18.96 -30.49 -5.86
N LEU A 163 19.02 -30.55 -7.19
CA LEU A 163 20.24 -30.28 -7.96
C LEU A 163 20.72 -28.84 -7.75
N ASN A 164 19.83 -27.86 -7.82
CA ASN A 164 20.13 -26.44 -7.61
C ASN A 164 20.70 -26.16 -6.20
N ALA A 165 20.23 -26.90 -5.18
CA ALA A 165 20.70 -26.75 -3.82
C ALA A 165 22.10 -27.35 -3.62
N ILE A 166 22.33 -28.58 -4.09
CA ILE A 166 23.62 -29.26 -3.89
C ILE A 166 24.76 -28.63 -4.71
N THR A 167 24.45 -28.03 -5.86
CA THR A 167 25.43 -27.28 -6.68
C THR A 167 25.69 -25.87 -6.15
N GLY A 168 24.84 -25.34 -5.26
CA GLY A 168 24.93 -23.96 -4.79
C GLY A 168 24.50 -22.91 -5.82
N TRP A 169 23.94 -23.31 -6.96
CA TRP A 169 23.48 -22.37 -8.00
C TRP A 169 22.36 -21.46 -7.51
N ALA A 170 21.43 -22.00 -6.70
CA ALA A 170 20.29 -21.23 -6.22
C ALA A 170 20.73 -19.96 -5.46
N ASP A 171 21.69 -20.09 -4.54
CA ASP A 171 22.17 -18.96 -3.73
C ASP A 171 22.90 -17.92 -4.57
N LYS A 172 23.72 -18.37 -5.53
CA LYS A 172 24.40 -17.49 -6.49
C LYS A 172 23.40 -16.70 -7.34
N TRP A 173 22.41 -17.37 -7.92
CA TRP A 173 21.41 -16.72 -8.78
C TRP A 173 20.49 -15.79 -7.99
N ARG A 174 20.13 -16.12 -6.75
CA ARG A 174 19.42 -15.20 -5.85
C ARG A 174 20.21 -13.92 -5.63
N GLU A 175 21.51 -14.00 -5.38
CA GLU A 175 22.36 -12.82 -5.22
C GLU A 175 22.44 -11.99 -6.51
N GLU A 176 22.62 -12.63 -7.67
CA GLU A 176 22.61 -11.96 -8.98
C GLU A 176 21.29 -11.21 -9.23
N LEU A 177 20.15 -11.86 -8.97
CA LEU A 177 18.82 -11.28 -9.15
C LEU A 177 18.57 -10.11 -8.19
N TYR A 178 19.06 -10.21 -6.95
CA TYR A 178 19.02 -9.10 -5.99
C TYR A 178 19.83 -7.89 -6.45
N ILE A 179 21.05 -8.11 -6.95
CA ILE A 179 21.90 -7.04 -7.48
C ILE A 179 21.21 -6.37 -8.68
N LYS A 180 20.60 -7.17 -9.57
CA LYS A 180 19.83 -6.65 -10.71
C LYS A 180 18.61 -5.83 -10.26
N ALA A 181 17.86 -6.31 -9.26
CA ALA A 181 16.67 -5.64 -8.74
C ALA A 181 17.00 -4.33 -7.99
N SER A 182 18.10 -4.31 -7.24
CA SER A 182 18.55 -3.14 -6.47
C SER A 182 19.32 -2.11 -7.31
N GLY A 183 19.65 -2.44 -8.56
CA GLY A 183 20.26 -1.52 -9.52
C GLY A 183 19.32 -0.38 -9.93
N LEU A 184 19.89 0.69 -10.49
CA LEU A 184 19.11 1.78 -11.10
C LEU A 184 18.29 1.21 -12.26
N LYS A 185 16.97 1.47 -12.26
CA LYS A 185 16.10 1.10 -13.38
C LYS A 185 16.65 1.68 -14.68
N GLU A 186 16.78 0.82 -15.69
CA GLU A 186 17.17 1.25 -17.04
C GLU A 186 16.23 2.35 -17.54
N SER A 187 16.81 3.41 -18.12
CA SER A 187 16.07 4.59 -18.57
C SER A 187 15.20 4.31 -19.79
N SER A 188 13.95 4.80 -19.74
CA SER A 188 13.00 5.01 -20.84
C SER A 188 13.00 3.94 -21.94
N LEU A 189 12.59 2.72 -21.62
CA LEU A 189 12.22 1.72 -22.61
C LEU A 189 10.86 2.07 -23.24
N SER A 190 10.65 1.64 -24.49
CA SER A 190 9.31 1.68 -25.07
C SER A 190 8.40 0.71 -24.30
N LEU A 191 7.10 0.98 -24.28
CA LEU A 191 6.15 0.13 -23.54
C LEU A 191 6.08 -1.30 -24.10
N ILE A 192 6.41 -1.47 -25.39
CA ILE A 192 6.49 -2.78 -26.04
C ILE A 192 7.74 -3.53 -25.57
N ASP A 193 8.90 -2.88 -25.58
CA ASP A 193 10.14 -3.50 -25.08
C ASP A 193 10.05 -3.84 -23.58
N GLU A 194 9.35 -2.98 -22.81
CA GLU A 194 9.06 -3.23 -21.41
C GLU A 194 8.14 -4.45 -21.21
N LEU A 195 7.25 -4.75 -22.15
CA LEU A 195 6.36 -5.92 -22.07
C LEU A 195 7.06 -7.22 -22.46
N THR A 196 7.92 -7.17 -23.48
CA THR A 196 8.56 -8.37 -24.05
C THR A 196 9.86 -8.77 -23.34
N ARG A 197 10.48 -7.87 -22.58
CA ARG A 197 11.72 -8.21 -21.85
C ARG A 197 11.47 -9.20 -20.69
N PRO A 198 12.46 -10.04 -20.36
CA PRO A 198 12.38 -10.89 -19.18
C PRO A 198 12.55 -10.06 -17.89
N HIS A 199 11.52 -10.07 -17.03
CA HIS A 199 11.59 -9.46 -15.69
C HIS A 199 11.83 -10.53 -14.62
N ASP A 200 12.97 -11.22 -14.70
CA ASP A 200 13.33 -12.30 -13.76
C ASP A 200 13.46 -11.80 -12.32
N GLN A 201 13.86 -10.54 -12.15
CA GLN A 201 14.03 -9.91 -10.85
C GLN A 201 12.72 -9.71 -10.06
N GLU A 202 11.56 -9.88 -10.69
CA GLU A 202 10.23 -9.77 -10.06
C GLU A 202 9.73 -11.09 -9.49
N ILE A 203 10.37 -12.21 -9.87
CA ILE A 203 9.92 -13.58 -9.59
C ILE A 203 11.12 -14.50 -9.31
N VAL A 204 11.83 -14.20 -8.23
CA VAL A 204 13.15 -14.77 -7.94
C VAL A 204 13.14 -16.31 -7.89
N GLU A 205 12.22 -16.93 -7.15
CA GLU A 205 12.19 -18.39 -6.99
C GLU A 205 11.71 -19.12 -8.26
N ILE A 206 10.84 -18.50 -9.07
CA ILE A 206 10.49 -19.00 -10.41
C ILE A 206 11.70 -18.87 -11.35
N SER A 207 12.43 -17.76 -11.32
CA SER A 207 13.61 -17.58 -12.18
C SER A 207 14.76 -18.50 -11.79
N VAL A 208 14.98 -18.78 -10.50
CA VAL A 208 15.93 -19.81 -10.04
C VAL A 208 15.54 -21.19 -10.58
N LEU A 209 14.25 -21.55 -10.55
CA LEU A 209 13.76 -22.80 -11.13
C LEU A 209 14.02 -22.87 -12.64
N LYS A 210 13.66 -21.82 -13.40
CA LYS A 210 13.83 -21.77 -14.86
C LYS A 210 15.30 -21.89 -15.27
N ARG A 211 16.19 -21.15 -14.60
CA ARG A 211 17.64 -21.25 -14.81
C ARG A 211 18.17 -22.64 -14.47
N GLY A 212 17.66 -23.27 -13.41
CA GLY A 212 18.00 -24.66 -13.08
C GLY A 212 17.62 -25.63 -14.18
N ILE A 213 16.39 -25.53 -14.69
CA ILE A 213 15.90 -26.35 -15.81
C ILE A 213 16.79 -26.16 -17.04
N GLU A 214 17.05 -24.92 -17.42
CA GLU A 214 17.91 -24.58 -18.57
C GLU A 214 19.33 -25.14 -18.40
N GLN A 215 19.92 -25.02 -17.20
CA GLN A 215 21.26 -25.52 -16.92
C GLN A 215 21.34 -27.06 -16.97
N ILE A 216 20.27 -27.75 -16.58
CA ILE A 216 20.22 -29.22 -16.52
C ILE A 216 19.87 -29.83 -17.88
N ILE A 217 18.95 -29.21 -18.62
CA ILE A 217 18.33 -29.79 -19.83
C ILE A 217 18.82 -29.09 -21.11
N GLY A 218 19.29 -27.86 -21.01
CA GLY A 218 19.77 -27.04 -22.13
C GLY A 218 18.73 -26.08 -22.71
N GLU A 219 17.48 -26.14 -22.25
CA GLU A 219 16.39 -25.25 -22.67
C GLU A 219 15.41 -24.99 -21.52
N THR A 220 14.79 -23.81 -21.48
CA THR A 220 13.74 -23.50 -20.51
C THR A 220 12.44 -24.15 -20.95
N THR A 221 12.16 -25.37 -20.47
CA THR A 221 10.93 -26.10 -20.79
C THR A 221 10.21 -26.68 -19.58
N TYR A 222 8.89 -26.87 -19.70
CA TYR A 222 8.14 -27.57 -18.66
C TYR A 222 8.50 -29.06 -18.64
N LEU A 223 8.56 -29.64 -17.44
CA LEU A 223 8.93 -31.02 -17.26
C LEU A 223 7.69 -31.93 -17.31
N ARG A 224 7.55 -32.69 -18.40
CA ARG A 224 6.48 -33.69 -18.57
C ARG A 224 6.59 -34.86 -17.59
N SER A 225 7.82 -35.20 -17.20
CA SER A 225 8.12 -36.34 -16.34
C SER A 225 9.33 -36.03 -15.47
N THR A 226 9.55 -36.86 -14.46
CA THR A 226 10.67 -36.69 -13.54
C THR A 226 12.01 -36.77 -14.27
N ILE A 227 12.93 -35.86 -13.98
CA ILE A 227 14.28 -35.87 -14.55
C ILE A 227 14.99 -37.15 -14.09
N THR A 228 15.31 -38.04 -15.02
CA THR A 228 16.19 -39.18 -14.77
C THR A 228 17.63 -38.80 -15.09
N PRO A 229 18.64 -39.36 -14.40
CA PRO A 229 20.05 -39.09 -14.74
C PRO A 229 20.40 -39.38 -16.20
N SER A 230 19.69 -40.32 -16.83
CA SER A 230 19.82 -40.65 -18.25
C SER A 230 19.28 -39.59 -19.22
N ALA A 231 18.38 -38.71 -18.75
CA ALA A 231 17.83 -37.62 -19.55
C ALA A 231 18.74 -36.39 -19.58
N ILE A 232 19.70 -36.30 -18.65
CA ILE A 232 20.66 -35.20 -18.57
C ILE A 232 21.82 -35.51 -19.53
N ASN A 233 22.16 -34.55 -20.37
CA ASN A 233 23.27 -34.72 -21.30
C ASN A 233 24.60 -34.92 -20.53
N SER A 234 25.57 -35.62 -21.13
CA SER A 234 26.80 -35.99 -20.41
C SER A 234 27.67 -34.80 -19.99
N GLU A 235 27.56 -33.67 -20.68
CA GLU A 235 28.34 -32.46 -20.38
C GLU A 235 27.77 -31.70 -19.18
N ALA A 236 26.46 -31.46 -19.17
CA ALA A 236 25.71 -30.90 -18.06
C ALA A 236 25.85 -31.78 -16.81
N TRP A 237 25.82 -33.11 -16.96
CA TRP A 237 26.05 -34.02 -15.84
C TRP A 237 27.45 -33.87 -15.23
N LYS A 238 28.50 -33.81 -16.07
CA LYS A 238 29.87 -33.56 -15.59
C LYS A 238 29.96 -32.21 -14.88
N HIS A 239 29.37 -31.17 -15.45
CA HIS A 239 29.34 -29.84 -14.86
C HIS A 239 28.62 -29.82 -13.50
N ILE A 240 27.50 -30.55 -13.35
CA ILE A 240 26.82 -30.74 -12.06
C ILE A 240 27.78 -31.35 -11.04
N VAL A 241 28.43 -32.46 -11.38
CA VAL A 241 29.36 -33.16 -10.47
C VAL A 241 30.53 -32.28 -10.06
N ASP A 242 31.16 -31.61 -11.03
CA ASP A 242 32.28 -30.71 -10.75
C ASP A 242 31.83 -29.55 -9.85
N THR A 243 30.66 -28.95 -10.11
CA THR A 243 30.14 -27.87 -9.26
C THR A 243 29.82 -28.35 -7.84
N VAL A 244 29.25 -29.55 -7.67
CA VAL A 244 28.96 -30.11 -6.34
C VAL A 244 30.26 -30.31 -5.56
N ILE A 245 31.31 -30.80 -6.20
CA ILE A 245 32.65 -30.94 -5.60
C ILE A 245 33.16 -29.56 -5.20
N ASP A 246 33.15 -28.58 -6.10
CA ASP A 246 33.63 -27.22 -5.80
C ASP A 246 32.84 -26.54 -4.67
N ASN A 247 31.53 -26.81 -4.59
CA ASN A 247 30.65 -26.24 -3.59
C ASN A 247 30.79 -26.89 -2.20
N LEU A 248 30.99 -28.21 -2.12
CA LEU A 248 30.94 -28.97 -0.87
C LEU A 248 32.30 -29.46 -0.37
N CYS A 249 33.30 -29.68 -1.24
CA CYS A 249 34.67 -30.03 -0.84
C CYS A 249 35.42 -28.80 -0.34
N LYS A 250 35.17 -28.43 0.92
CA LYS A 250 35.86 -27.35 1.63
C LYS A 250 36.90 -27.92 2.61
N GLY A 251 37.58 -27.05 3.35
CA GLY A 251 38.48 -27.48 4.42
C GLY A 251 37.74 -28.26 5.51
N THR A 252 38.49 -28.96 6.36
CA THR A 252 37.94 -29.82 7.41
C THR A 252 37.00 -29.07 8.35
N ILE A 253 37.30 -27.79 8.65
CA ILE A 253 36.48 -26.95 9.52
C ILE A 253 35.14 -26.62 8.84
N GLU A 254 35.14 -26.13 7.59
CA GLU A 254 33.90 -25.80 6.89
C GLU A 254 33.02 -27.03 6.64
N THR A 255 33.66 -28.18 6.38
CA THR A 255 32.96 -29.45 6.19
C THR A 255 32.25 -29.91 7.47
N ASN A 256 32.92 -29.77 8.62
CA ASN A 256 32.30 -30.07 9.92
C ASN A 256 31.15 -29.10 10.24
N ILE A 257 31.30 -27.81 9.92
CA ILE A 257 30.22 -26.81 10.08
C ILE A 257 29.01 -27.20 9.23
N ALA A 258 29.21 -27.46 7.94
CA ALA A 258 28.14 -27.84 7.01
C ALA A 258 27.42 -29.11 7.49
N LYS A 259 28.17 -30.16 7.83
CA LYS A 259 27.62 -31.41 8.38
C LYS A 259 26.76 -31.16 9.62
N THR A 260 27.27 -30.38 10.57
CA THR A 260 26.58 -30.09 11.84
C THR A 260 25.30 -29.30 11.62
N VAL A 261 25.34 -28.29 10.75
CA VAL A 261 24.16 -27.48 10.41
C VAL A 261 23.10 -28.30 9.68
N HIS A 262 23.50 -29.15 8.73
CA HIS A 262 22.54 -29.99 8.02
C HIS A 262 21.95 -31.09 8.91
N ALA A 263 22.69 -31.64 9.88
CA ALA A 263 22.14 -32.55 10.88
C ALA A 263 21.07 -31.85 11.74
N LEU A 264 21.36 -30.64 12.21
CA LEU A 264 20.41 -29.81 12.93
C LEU A 264 19.17 -29.47 12.09
N ARG A 265 19.34 -29.17 10.79
CA ARG A 265 18.22 -28.94 9.87
C ARG A 265 17.31 -30.15 9.76
N ILE A 266 17.85 -31.37 9.70
CA ILE A 266 17.02 -32.60 9.66
C ILE A 266 16.16 -32.69 10.93
N GLU A 267 16.74 -32.51 12.11
CA GLU A 267 15.97 -32.56 13.37
C GLU A 267 14.84 -31.52 13.40
N ILE A 268 15.09 -30.31 12.90
CA ILE A 268 14.09 -29.25 12.81
C ILE A 268 13.01 -29.56 11.77
N LEU A 269 13.39 -30.11 10.61
CA LEU A 269 12.44 -30.50 9.57
C LEU A 269 11.56 -31.68 10.05
N ASP A 270 12.12 -32.64 10.76
CA ASP A 270 11.37 -33.75 11.38
C ASP A 270 10.37 -33.23 12.41
N PHE A 271 10.77 -32.22 13.20
CA PHE A 271 9.86 -31.54 14.10
C PHE A 271 8.72 -30.87 13.32
N ILE A 272 9.02 -30.05 12.30
CA ILE A 272 8.00 -29.37 11.47
C ILE A 272 7.05 -30.39 10.82
N GLU A 273 7.58 -31.49 10.26
CA GLU A 273 6.81 -32.55 9.62
C GLU A 273 5.86 -33.23 10.62
N SER A 274 6.35 -33.54 11.82
CA SER A 274 5.51 -34.11 12.89
C SER A 274 4.34 -33.20 13.29
N LYS A 275 4.50 -31.88 13.09
CA LYS A 275 3.53 -30.84 13.44
C LYS A 275 2.53 -30.50 12.33
N LEU A 276 2.69 -31.02 11.12
CA LEU A 276 1.78 -30.74 9.99
C LEU A 276 0.31 -31.08 10.28
N LYS A 277 0.08 -32.12 11.08
CA LYS A 277 -1.26 -32.63 11.43
C LYS A 277 -1.84 -32.00 12.71
N GLU A 278 -1.12 -31.08 13.33
CA GLU A 278 -1.56 -30.39 14.54
C GLU A 278 -2.06 -28.97 14.21
N SER A 279 -2.97 -28.44 15.03
CA SER A 279 -3.51 -27.09 14.85
C SER A 279 -2.68 -26.04 15.58
N TYR A 280 -2.38 -24.96 14.87
CA TYR A 280 -1.50 -23.87 15.29
C TYR A 280 -2.11 -22.49 15.07
N THR A 281 -1.74 -21.55 15.95
CA THR A 281 -1.68 -20.13 15.61
C THR A 281 -0.23 -19.76 15.30
N ILE A 282 0.01 -18.59 14.69
CA ILE A 282 1.39 -18.12 14.42
C ILE A 282 2.19 -18.01 15.72
N GLU A 283 1.59 -17.53 16.80
CA GLU A 283 2.27 -17.40 18.09
C GLU A 283 2.61 -18.76 18.71
N LYS A 284 1.71 -19.74 18.62
CA LYS A 284 1.96 -21.10 19.10
C LYS A 284 3.09 -21.75 18.30
N LEU A 285 3.08 -21.58 16.97
CA LEU A 285 4.13 -22.08 16.09
C LEU A 285 5.50 -21.46 16.44
N GLU A 286 5.58 -20.13 16.55
CA GLU A 286 6.82 -19.42 16.92
C GLU A 286 7.35 -19.88 18.28
N SER A 287 6.46 -20.06 19.25
CA SER A 287 6.85 -20.46 20.60
C SER A 287 7.37 -21.90 20.65
N GLU A 288 6.64 -22.86 20.08
CA GLU A 288 7.03 -24.28 20.11
C GLU A 288 8.29 -24.54 19.25
N LEU A 289 8.31 -24.01 18.03
CA LEU A 289 9.48 -24.12 17.16
C LEU A 289 10.67 -23.38 17.75
N GLY A 290 10.46 -22.18 18.31
CA GLY A 290 11.49 -21.40 18.98
C GLY A 290 12.13 -22.17 20.14
N ALA A 291 11.33 -22.77 21.02
CA ALA A 291 11.88 -23.58 22.12
C ALA A 291 12.68 -24.77 21.61
N PHE A 292 12.14 -25.53 20.66
CA PHE A 292 12.81 -26.69 20.09
C PHE A 292 14.15 -26.29 19.45
N VAL A 293 14.14 -25.27 18.60
CA VAL A 293 15.33 -24.79 17.89
C VAL A 293 16.37 -24.27 18.89
N ALA A 294 16.00 -23.45 19.88
CA ALA A 294 16.96 -22.95 20.87
C ALA A 294 17.59 -24.06 21.71
N GLU A 295 16.81 -25.07 22.10
CA GLU A 295 17.35 -26.22 22.82
C GLU A 295 18.38 -26.98 21.97
N ARG A 296 18.04 -27.28 20.71
CA ARG A 296 18.95 -28.02 19.82
C ARG A 296 20.20 -27.23 19.47
N PHE A 297 20.07 -25.93 19.19
CA PHE A 297 21.23 -25.07 19.01
C PHE A 297 22.10 -25.04 20.28
N ALA A 298 21.53 -24.92 21.47
CA ALA A 298 22.34 -24.91 22.69
C ALA A 298 23.14 -26.20 22.88
N GLN A 299 22.54 -27.37 22.61
CA GLN A 299 23.22 -28.67 22.67
C GLN A 299 24.38 -28.74 21.66
N VAL A 300 24.12 -28.37 20.40
CA VAL A 300 25.12 -28.38 19.33
C VAL A 300 26.25 -27.40 19.59
N LEU A 301 25.95 -26.16 19.99
CA LEU A 301 26.95 -25.13 20.24
C LEU A 301 27.81 -25.44 21.48
N GLN A 302 27.26 -26.20 22.44
CA GLN A 302 28.02 -26.70 23.58
C GLN A 302 29.03 -27.78 23.16
N GLU A 303 28.62 -28.71 22.30
CA GLU A 303 29.49 -29.76 21.75
C GLU A 303 30.58 -29.19 20.85
N TYR A 304 30.23 -28.23 19.99
CA TYR A 304 31.12 -27.62 18.99
C TYR A 304 31.53 -26.19 19.33
N SER A 305 31.96 -25.97 20.58
CA SER A 305 32.23 -24.61 21.13
C SER A 305 33.25 -23.79 20.34
N GLN A 306 34.25 -24.42 19.71
CA GLN A 306 35.28 -23.71 18.94
C GLN A 306 34.78 -23.07 17.65
N ILE A 307 33.70 -23.60 17.06
CA ILE A 307 33.12 -23.17 15.78
C ILE A 307 31.68 -22.67 15.94
N ALA A 308 31.25 -22.40 17.17
CA ALA A 308 29.87 -22.08 17.51
C ALA A 308 29.29 -20.89 16.72
N PHE A 309 30.05 -19.80 16.57
CA PHE A 309 29.59 -18.64 15.81
C PHE A 309 29.57 -18.90 14.30
N ASP A 310 30.45 -19.74 13.78
CA ASP A 310 30.47 -20.11 12.36
C ASP A 310 29.29 -21.02 12.01
N ILE A 311 28.87 -21.89 12.94
CA ILE A 311 27.63 -22.68 12.83
C ILE A 311 26.42 -21.76 12.69
N LEU A 312 26.33 -20.70 13.53
CA LEU A 312 25.26 -19.72 13.43
C LEU A 312 25.29 -18.99 12.09
N ASP A 313 26.46 -18.49 11.68
CA ASP A 313 26.60 -17.74 10.42
C ASP A 313 26.24 -18.60 9.20
N TYR A 314 26.68 -19.86 9.17
CA TYR A 314 26.33 -20.81 8.10
C TYR A 314 24.84 -21.13 8.10
N TYR A 315 24.21 -21.32 9.26
CA TYR A 315 22.78 -21.58 9.34
C TYR A 315 21.92 -20.42 8.84
N THR A 316 22.26 -19.19 9.25
CA THR A 316 21.54 -17.97 8.87
C THR A 316 21.96 -17.40 7.51
N ASN A 317 22.87 -18.07 6.81
CA ASN A 317 23.45 -17.62 5.54
C ASN A 317 24.03 -16.18 5.62
N THR A 318 24.72 -15.88 6.72
CA THR A 318 25.39 -14.59 6.92
C THR A 318 26.90 -14.71 6.71
N PRO A 319 27.59 -13.59 6.36
CA PRO A 319 29.04 -13.62 6.21
C PRO A 319 29.74 -14.07 7.50
N PRO A 320 30.84 -14.83 7.42
CA PRO A 320 31.57 -15.30 8.60
C PRO A 320 31.97 -14.16 9.56
N GLY A 321 31.76 -14.37 10.86
CA GLY A 321 32.03 -13.39 11.94
C GLY A 321 30.88 -12.40 12.19
N THR A 322 29.79 -12.46 11.43
CA THR A 322 28.64 -11.55 11.60
C THR A 322 27.92 -11.83 12.92
N SER A 323 27.67 -13.10 13.24
CA SER A 323 26.99 -13.50 14.48
C SER A 323 27.80 -13.10 15.71
N GLN A 324 29.11 -13.38 15.71
CA GLN A 324 30.00 -13.02 16.84
C GLN A 324 30.02 -11.50 17.08
N SER A 325 30.18 -10.71 16.01
CA SER A 325 30.24 -9.25 16.14
C SER A 325 28.91 -8.63 16.57
N THR A 326 27.79 -9.17 16.09
CA THR A 326 26.43 -8.69 16.41
C THR A 326 26.06 -9.01 17.86
N LEU A 327 26.29 -10.25 18.30
CA LEU A 327 26.02 -10.71 19.66
C LEU A 327 26.95 -10.05 20.68
N GLY A 328 28.23 -9.86 20.33
CA GLY A 328 29.21 -9.16 21.16
C GLY A 328 28.81 -7.71 21.48
N ARG A 329 28.24 -6.98 20.50
CA ARG A 329 27.69 -5.63 20.70
C ARG A 329 26.48 -5.59 21.63
N LYS A 330 25.80 -6.73 21.80
CA LYS A 330 24.62 -6.90 22.66
C LYS A 330 24.95 -7.53 24.02
N GLY A 331 26.24 -7.72 24.32
CA GLY A 331 26.69 -8.18 25.63
C GLY A 331 26.85 -9.70 25.75
N ILE A 332 26.77 -10.45 24.66
CA ILE A 332 27.05 -11.90 24.64
C ILE A 332 28.48 -12.08 24.12
N ARG A 333 29.41 -12.39 25.02
CA ARG A 333 30.86 -12.37 24.71
C ARG A 333 31.48 -13.76 24.68
N SER A 334 30.82 -14.76 25.24
CA SER A 334 31.32 -16.13 25.28
C SER A 334 30.28 -17.13 24.76
N VAL A 335 30.77 -18.31 24.38
CA VAL A 335 29.91 -19.42 23.93
C VAL A 335 29.10 -19.99 25.09
N GLU A 336 29.65 -20.00 26.30
CA GLU A 336 28.94 -20.44 27.50
C GLU A 336 27.75 -19.54 27.82
N GLU A 337 27.91 -18.21 27.68
CA GLU A 337 26.80 -17.26 27.82
C GLU A 337 25.72 -17.51 26.77
N LEU A 338 26.12 -17.79 25.52
CA LEU A 338 25.21 -18.10 24.42
C LEU A 338 24.42 -19.39 24.68
N VAL A 339 25.09 -20.47 25.05
CA VAL A 339 24.48 -21.77 25.35
C VAL A 339 23.52 -21.65 26.55
N ALA A 340 23.97 -21.05 27.65
CA ALA A 340 23.14 -20.87 28.84
C ALA A 340 21.91 -19.99 28.54
N GLY A 341 22.09 -18.94 27.75
CA GLY A 341 21.03 -18.03 27.34
C GLY A 341 19.98 -18.70 26.44
N LEU A 342 20.40 -19.53 25.48
CA LEU A 342 19.49 -20.28 24.62
C LEU A 342 18.71 -21.36 25.41
N LEU A 343 19.36 -22.06 26.34
CA LEU A 343 18.68 -23.03 27.23
C LEU A 343 17.66 -22.36 28.16
N GLN A 344 17.91 -21.11 28.57
CA GLN A 344 16.94 -20.34 29.33
C GLN A 344 15.77 -19.92 28.42
N ALA A 345 16.07 -19.38 27.24
CA ALA A 345 15.06 -18.93 26.28
C ALA A 345 14.16 -20.06 25.74
N SER A 346 14.64 -21.32 25.74
CA SER A 346 13.82 -22.49 25.42
C SER A 346 12.82 -22.85 26.52
N LYS A 347 13.16 -22.59 27.79
CA LYS A 347 12.32 -22.86 28.97
C LYS A 347 11.31 -21.77 29.28
N ASP A 348 11.55 -20.54 28.81
CA ASP A 348 10.65 -19.39 29.03
C ASP A 348 9.32 -19.49 28.23
N VAL A 349 9.02 -20.62 27.59
CA VAL A 349 7.73 -20.92 26.97
C VAL A 349 6.70 -21.23 28.07
N GLY A 350 5.80 -20.28 28.36
CA GLY A 350 4.64 -20.50 29.22
C GLY A 350 4.63 -19.81 30.58
N ALA A 351 5.61 -18.96 30.91
CA ALA A 351 5.69 -18.30 32.23
C ALA A 351 4.58 -17.27 32.56
N GLU A 352 3.54 -17.12 31.72
CA GLU A 352 2.33 -16.34 32.06
C GLU A 352 1.15 -17.21 32.54
N THR A 353 1.22 -18.54 32.50
CA THR A 353 0.16 -19.41 33.04
C THR A 353 0.69 -20.79 33.40
N GLU A 354 1.27 -20.97 34.59
CA GLU A 354 1.30 -22.29 35.23
C GLU A 354 1.51 -22.18 36.75
N ILE A 355 0.58 -22.81 37.47
CA ILE A 355 0.55 -22.95 38.93
C ILE A 355 1.74 -23.84 39.33
N LYS A 356 2.67 -23.31 40.13
CA LYS A 356 3.83 -24.07 40.61
C LYS A 356 3.39 -25.15 41.63
N PRO A 357 4.00 -26.35 41.60
CA PRO A 357 3.86 -27.33 42.67
C PRO A 357 4.55 -26.83 43.94
N GLU A 358 3.90 -27.01 45.09
CA GLU A 358 4.42 -26.68 46.41
C GLU A 358 5.69 -27.50 46.73
N GLY A 359 6.73 -26.85 47.25
CA GLY A 359 7.80 -27.56 47.99
C GLY A 359 9.27 -27.19 47.73
N GLN A 360 9.59 -26.10 47.03
CA GLN A 360 10.98 -25.60 46.99
C GLN A 360 11.10 -24.19 47.59
N PRO A 361 12.16 -23.89 48.38
CA PRO A 361 12.35 -22.57 48.96
C PRO A 361 12.48 -21.52 47.85
N GLU A 362 11.57 -20.55 47.83
CA GLU A 362 11.55 -19.47 46.85
C GLU A 362 12.77 -18.56 47.03
N ALA A 363 13.65 -18.53 46.02
CA ALA A 363 14.37 -17.29 45.74
C ALA A 363 13.31 -16.24 45.35
N PRO A 364 13.39 -14.98 45.84
CA PRO A 364 12.39 -13.96 45.51
C PRO A 364 12.35 -13.78 43.98
N ALA A 365 11.29 -14.27 43.35
CA ALA A 365 11.09 -14.15 41.92
C ALA A 365 10.54 -12.74 41.63
N PHE A 366 11.44 -11.78 41.42
CA PHE A 366 11.04 -10.46 40.95
C PHE A 366 10.44 -10.58 39.55
N THR A 367 9.25 -10.02 39.34
CA THR A 367 8.64 -9.91 38.02
C THR A 367 9.47 -8.98 37.12
N LYS A 368 9.34 -9.13 35.79
CA LYS A 368 10.04 -8.28 34.81
C LYS A 368 9.80 -6.78 35.05
N GLU A 369 8.58 -6.41 35.44
CA GLU A 369 8.20 -5.04 35.77
C GLU A 369 8.85 -4.54 37.06
N GLU A 370 9.02 -5.40 38.06
CA GLU A 370 9.69 -5.06 39.33
C GLU A 370 11.19 -4.86 39.12
N LEU A 371 11.83 -5.71 38.30
CA LEU A 371 13.23 -5.54 37.90
C LEU A 371 13.45 -4.23 37.12
N GLU A 372 12.54 -3.85 36.21
CA GLU A 372 12.61 -2.56 35.52
C GLU A 372 12.44 -1.37 36.47
N ARG A 373 11.53 -1.47 37.45
CA ARG A 373 11.35 -0.43 38.47
C ARG A 373 12.57 -0.31 39.36
N LEU A 374 13.18 -1.43 39.75
CA LEU A 374 14.46 -1.48 40.47
C LEU A 374 15.59 -0.84 39.67
N GLU A 375 15.74 -1.18 38.38
CA GLU A 375 16.76 -0.60 37.48
C GLU A 375 16.62 0.93 37.38
N ARG A 376 15.41 1.43 37.12
CA ARG A 376 15.13 2.88 37.04
C ARG A 376 15.40 3.58 38.37
N SER A 377 15.05 2.94 39.48
CA SER A 377 15.29 3.44 40.83
C SER A 377 16.79 3.60 41.11
N LEU A 378 17.59 2.58 40.83
CA LEU A 378 19.04 2.65 41.03
C LEU A 378 19.72 3.68 40.11
N LYS A 379 19.36 3.73 38.81
CA LYS A 379 19.89 4.75 37.89
C LYS A 379 19.59 6.17 38.36
N THR A 380 18.41 6.38 38.96
CA THR A 380 18.01 7.68 39.51
C THR A 380 18.86 8.06 40.71
N ILE A 381 19.14 7.11 41.61
CA ILE A 381 20.02 7.29 42.77
C ILE A 381 21.45 7.58 42.35
N ASP A 382 22.01 6.77 41.45
CA ASP A 382 23.39 6.94 40.99
C ASP A 382 23.57 8.31 40.34
N LYS A 383 22.56 8.79 39.60
CA LYS A 383 22.55 10.13 39.03
C LYS A 383 22.47 11.23 40.09
N LEU A 384 21.64 11.05 41.14
CA LEU A 384 21.56 11.98 42.27
C LEU A 384 22.90 12.06 43.01
N GLU A 385 23.53 10.92 43.28
CA GLU A 385 24.82 10.81 43.97
C GLU A 385 25.95 11.41 43.14
N GLN A 386 26.05 11.09 41.84
CA GLN A 386 27.05 11.69 40.95
C GLN A 386 26.90 13.21 40.83
N THR A 387 25.66 13.71 40.79
CA THR A 387 25.38 15.15 40.72
C THR A 387 25.69 15.84 42.05
N LEU A 388 25.44 15.16 43.18
CA LEU A 388 25.82 15.65 44.50
C LEU A 388 27.35 15.74 44.63
N GLU A 389 28.07 14.67 44.31
CA GLU A 389 29.52 14.56 44.51
C GLU A 389 30.34 15.45 43.56
N LYS A 390 29.99 15.49 42.26
CA LYS A 390 30.80 16.21 41.27
C LYS A 390 30.38 17.67 41.14
N PRO A 391 29.24 18.03 40.51
CA PRO A 391 28.92 19.42 40.22
C PRO A 391 28.44 20.22 41.44
N VAL A 392 27.78 19.61 42.42
CA VAL A 392 27.27 20.34 43.59
C VAL A 392 28.35 20.57 44.64
N LYS A 393 28.96 19.50 45.17
CA LYS A 393 30.08 19.65 46.11
C LYS A 393 31.27 20.37 45.47
N GLY A 394 31.58 20.11 44.19
CA GLY A 394 32.63 20.84 43.47
C GLY A 394 32.37 22.34 43.37
N MET A 395 31.14 22.75 43.04
CA MET A 395 30.74 24.17 43.01
C MET A 395 30.79 24.82 44.40
N LEU A 396 30.37 24.09 45.44
CA LEU A 396 30.39 24.60 46.81
C LEU A 396 31.82 24.72 47.37
N LYS A 397 32.72 23.78 47.02
CA LYS A 397 34.16 23.87 47.29
C LYS A 397 34.77 25.10 46.60
N ALA A 398 34.44 25.34 45.33
CA ALA A 398 34.90 26.52 44.59
C ALA A 398 34.38 27.86 45.16
N ARG A 399 33.28 27.83 45.94
CA ARG A 399 32.73 28.99 46.65
C ARG A 399 33.34 29.20 48.05
N GLY A 400 34.36 28.44 48.42
CA GLY A 400 35.11 28.60 49.67
C GLY A 400 34.56 27.83 50.87
N LEU A 401 33.62 26.90 50.67
CA LEU A 401 33.12 26.03 51.74
C LEU A 401 34.14 24.92 52.07
N ARG A 402 34.30 24.60 53.36
CA ARG A 402 35.28 23.63 53.84
C ARG A 402 34.98 22.24 53.30
N ALA A 403 35.96 21.65 52.60
CA ALA A 403 35.84 20.31 52.03
C ALA A 403 35.51 19.25 53.09
N SER A 404 36.12 19.35 54.28
CA SER A 404 35.90 18.44 55.40
C SER A 404 34.47 18.42 55.96
N GLU A 405 33.69 19.48 55.73
CA GLU A 405 32.29 19.56 56.15
C GLU A 405 31.34 19.14 55.00
N LEU A 406 31.72 19.38 53.74
CA LEU A 406 30.97 18.92 52.56
C LEU A 406 31.08 17.41 52.34
N ASP A 407 32.23 16.82 52.65
CA ASP A 407 32.47 15.38 52.47
C ASP A 407 31.68 14.54 53.48
N LYS A 408 31.18 15.15 54.58
CA LYS A 408 30.28 14.51 55.56
C LYS A 408 28.82 14.40 55.10
N ILE A 409 28.45 15.09 54.03
CA ILE A 409 27.07 15.13 53.53
C ILE A 409 26.93 14.13 52.40
N ASP A 410 26.21 13.04 52.62
CA ASP A 410 25.93 12.00 51.63
C ASP A 410 24.46 12.04 51.17
N ILE A 411 24.09 11.21 50.20
CA ILE A 411 22.70 11.13 49.70
C ILE A 411 21.66 10.90 50.81
N THR A 412 22.02 10.35 51.97
CA THR A 412 21.06 10.05 53.05
C THR A 412 20.41 11.31 53.64
N PHE A 413 21.04 12.49 53.54
CA PHE A 413 20.44 13.74 54.04
C PHE A 413 19.12 14.08 53.30
N LEU A 414 18.96 13.62 52.06
CA LEU A 414 17.75 13.84 51.25
C LEU A 414 16.51 13.10 51.77
N THR A 415 16.68 12.18 52.72
CA THR A 415 15.56 11.48 53.40
C THR A 415 14.95 12.29 54.55
N LYS A 416 15.62 13.38 54.95
CA LYS A 416 15.18 14.28 56.04
C LYS A 416 14.26 15.36 55.48
N ASP A 417 13.26 15.75 56.28
CA ASP A 417 12.43 16.90 55.96
C ASP A 417 13.24 18.20 56.00
N ARG A 418 12.90 19.17 55.15
CA ARG A 418 13.62 20.46 55.05
C ARG A 418 13.76 21.16 56.41
N LYS A 419 12.79 21.01 57.30
CA LYS A 419 12.78 21.62 58.65
C LYS A 419 13.78 20.97 59.62
N SER A 420 14.25 19.77 59.31
CA SER A 420 15.19 18.98 60.12
C SER A 420 16.63 19.00 59.60
N LEU A 421 16.89 19.70 58.50
CA LEU A 421 18.22 19.85 57.93
C LEU A 421 19.06 20.84 58.75
N LEU A 422 20.29 20.46 59.07
CA LEU A 422 21.18 21.24 59.93
C LEU A 422 22.36 21.83 59.15
N GLY A 423 22.65 23.11 59.40
CA GLY A 423 23.86 23.78 58.91
C GLY A 423 24.05 23.72 57.39
N MET A 424 25.11 23.04 56.94
CA MET A 424 25.53 22.98 55.54
C MET A 424 24.65 22.10 54.63
N GLU A 425 23.72 21.32 55.19
CA GLU A 425 22.78 20.49 54.41
C GLU A 425 21.78 21.36 53.58
N VAL A 426 21.39 22.54 54.09
CA VAL A 426 20.44 23.44 53.41
C VAL A 426 21.03 24.08 52.15
N PRO A 427 22.25 24.68 52.19
CA PRO A 427 22.93 25.17 50.99
C PRO A 427 23.18 24.08 49.94
N VAL A 428 23.50 22.85 50.37
CA VAL A 428 23.71 21.70 49.48
C VAL A 428 22.41 21.31 48.78
N LEU A 429 21.29 21.25 49.50
CA LEU A 429 19.97 20.97 48.91
C LEU A 429 19.57 22.02 47.86
N GLU A 430 19.78 23.31 48.14
CA GLU A 430 19.44 24.38 47.21
C GLU A 430 20.33 24.38 45.97
N ALA A 431 21.61 24.06 46.13
CA ALA A 431 22.54 23.88 45.01
C ALA A 431 22.17 22.67 44.15
N LEU A 432 21.75 21.55 44.77
CA LEU A 432 21.28 20.36 44.07
C LEU A 432 19.98 20.63 43.31
N LYS A 433 19.01 21.32 43.91
CA LYS A 433 17.74 21.73 43.26
C LYS A 433 17.95 22.63 42.03
N LYS A 434 19.02 23.44 42.02
CA LYS A 434 19.38 24.27 40.85
C LYS A 434 19.97 23.45 39.70
N LYS A 435 20.48 22.25 39.96
CA LYS A 435 21.14 21.39 38.96
C LYS A 435 20.25 20.23 38.50
N MET A 436 19.32 19.78 39.33
CA MET A 436 18.38 18.71 38.97
C MET A 436 17.09 18.78 39.79
N ARG A 437 16.04 18.14 39.28
CA ARG A 437 14.82 17.90 40.05
C ARG A 437 15.11 16.86 41.14
N VAL A 438 15.01 17.27 42.40
CA VAL A 438 15.23 16.41 43.56
C VAL A 438 13.90 15.76 43.96
N PRO A 439 13.81 14.41 44.07
CA PRO A 439 12.61 13.73 44.54
C PRO A 439 12.23 14.10 45.99
N PRO A 440 10.96 13.94 46.39
CA PRO A 440 10.52 14.09 47.78
C PRO A 440 11.20 13.06 48.71
N PRO A 441 11.34 13.36 50.02
CA PRO A 441 12.08 12.52 50.98
C PRO A 441 11.60 11.05 51.05
N ASP A 442 10.29 10.81 50.96
CA ASP A 442 9.72 9.45 50.99
C ASP A 442 10.06 8.65 49.73
N GLU A 443 10.19 9.30 48.58
CA GLU A 443 10.65 8.65 47.35
C GLU A 443 12.15 8.34 47.45
N VAL A 444 12.96 9.23 48.05
CA VAL A 444 14.38 8.98 48.30
C VAL A 444 14.61 7.82 49.28
N LYS A 445 13.75 7.65 50.29
CA LYS A 445 13.78 6.47 51.18
C LYS A 445 13.56 5.18 50.40
N LYS A 446 12.49 5.11 49.59
CA LYS A 446 12.20 3.94 48.72
C LYS A 446 13.34 3.62 47.75
N LEU A 447 13.95 4.66 47.21
CA LEU A 447 15.13 4.56 46.36
C LEU A 447 16.31 3.94 47.15
N LEU A 448 16.64 4.46 48.34
CA LEU A 448 17.70 3.90 49.18
C LEU A 448 17.43 2.46 49.63
N GLU A 449 16.17 2.14 49.97
CA GLU A 449 15.72 0.77 50.25
C GLU A 449 15.95 -0.16 49.05
N ALA A 450 15.63 0.29 47.83
CA ALA A 450 15.93 -0.45 46.59
C ALA A 450 17.45 -0.66 46.39
N ARG A 451 18.29 0.31 46.78
CA ARG A 451 19.76 0.19 46.75
C ARG A 451 20.26 -0.80 47.80
N GLU A 452 19.69 -0.79 48.99
CA GLU A 452 20.03 -1.73 50.06
C GLU A 452 19.57 -3.16 49.74
N LEU A 453 18.43 -3.34 49.08
CA LEU A 453 17.98 -4.64 48.57
C LEU A 453 19.01 -5.27 47.62
N VAL A 454 19.64 -4.46 46.75
CA VAL A 454 20.70 -4.94 45.84
C VAL A 454 22.02 -5.17 46.60
N LYS A 455 22.42 -4.25 47.50
CA LYS A 455 23.68 -4.35 48.26
C LYS A 455 23.69 -5.45 49.32
N SER A 456 22.56 -5.74 49.94
CA SER A 456 22.38 -6.82 50.94
C SER A 456 22.59 -8.21 50.33
N GLY A 457 22.63 -8.31 49.00
CA GLY A 457 22.87 -9.55 48.30
C GLY A 457 21.61 -10.40 48.13
N ALA A 458 20.42 -9.85 48.38
CA ALA A 458 19.15 -10.53 48.12
C ALA A 458 19.00 -10.94 46.64
N LEU A 459 19.69 -10.25 45.73
CA LEU A 459 19.76 -10.53 44.29
C LEU A 459 21.05 -11.26 43.85
N LYS A 460 21.95 -11.63 44.78
CA LYS A 460 23.19 -12.36 44.42
C LYS A 460 22.90 -13.74 43.84
N SER A 461 21.82 -14.38 44.28
CA SER A 461 21.33 -15.65 43.70
C SER A 461 20.93 -15.50 42.22
N MET A 462 20.61 -14.28 41.78
CA MET A 462 20.31 -13.94 40.38
C MET A 462 21.53 -13.36 39.63
N GLY A 463 22.72 -13.32 40.25
CA GLY A 463 23.94 -12.78 39.62
C GLY A 463 23.99 -11.26 39.46
N VAL A 464 23.09 -10.52 40.14
CA VAL A 464 23.02 -9.06 40.04
C VAL A 464 23.75 -8.43 41.23
N SER A 465 24.80 -7.65 40.95
CA SER A 465 25.53 -6.88 41.97
C SER A 465 25.39 -5.37 41.80
N SER A 466 24.93 -4.90 40.64
CA SER A 466 24.78 -3.49 40.30
C SER A 466 23.59 -3.20 39.37
N ALA A 467 23.19 -1.94 39.26
CA ALA A 467 22.19 -1.49 38.28
C ALA A 467 22.63 -1.72 36.82
N SER A 468 23.93 -1.66 36.57
CA SER A 468 24.52 -1.97 35.27
C SER A 468 24.39 -3.45 34.95
N ASP A 469 24.53 -4.33 35.95
CA ASP A 469 24.40 -5.78 35.78
C ASP A 469 22.95 -6.16 35.46
N MET A 470 21.96 -5.53 36.12
CA MET A 470 20.54 -5.73 35.76
C MET A 470 20.25 -5.30 34.33
N SER A 471 20.74 -4.12 33.93
CA SER A 471 20.57 -3.65 32.56
C SER A 471 21.23 -4.59 31.55
N HIS A 472 22.39 -5.16 31.90
CA HIS A 472 23.11 -6.11 31.05
C HIS A 472 22.37 -7.44 30.93
N GLN A 473 21.94 -8.04 32.04
CA GLN A 473 21.16 -9.27 32.04
C GLN A 473 19.83 -9.13 31.29
N ARG A 474 19.16 -7.98 31.42
CA ARG A 474 17.92 -7.69 30.68
C ARG A 474 18.18 -7.63 29.17
N ILE A 475 19.23 -6.91 28.76
CA ILE A 475 19.62 -6.84 27.34
C ILE A 475 20.01 -8.23 26.82
N GLN A 476 20.75 -9.02 27.60
CA GLN A 476 21.11 -10.39 27.23
C GLN A 476 19.87 -11.27 27.07
N SER A 477 18.94 -11.27 28.04
CA SER A 477 17.69 -12.03 27.97
C SER A 477 16.83 -11.63 26.76
N GLU A 478 16.64 -10.32 26.52
CA GLU A 478 15.92 -9.82 25.34
C GLU A 478 16.61 -10.24 24.03
N THR A 479 17.95 -10.26 24.02
CA THR A 479 18.74 -10.68 22.86
C THR A 479 18.62 -12.19 22.62
N MET A 480 18.58 -13.02 23.66
CA MET A 480 18.42 -14.48 23.52
C MET A 480 17.03 -14.87 23.02
N VAL A 481 15.98 -14.21 23.51
CA VAL A 481 14.63 -14.41 22.99
C VAL A 481 14.55 -13.99 21.52
N ALA A 482 15.14 -12.84 21.17
CA ALA A 482 15.19 -12.40 19.77
C ALA A 482 15.98 -13.37 18.88
N LEU A 483 17.10 -13.91 19.37
CA LEU A 483 17.89 -14.91 18.64
C LEU A 483 17.12 -16.22 18.47
N ARG A 484 16.45 -16.72 19.51
CA ARG A 484 15.57 -17.88 19.44
C ARG A 484 14.54 -17.72 18.33
N ASP A 485 13.83 -16.59 18.34
CA ASP A 485 12.79 -16.32 17.34
C ASP A 485 13.40 -16.18 15.93
N ASP A 486 14.55 -15.52 15.80
CA ASP A 486 15.29 -15.43 14.52
C ASP A 486 15.58 -16.84 13.97
N LEU A 487 16.18 -17.72 14.78
CA LEU A 487 16.55 -19.07 14.37
C LEU A 487 15.33 -19.89 13.94
N ALA A 488 14.22 -19.80 14.67
CA ALA A 488 12.97 -20.45 14.30
C ALA A 488 12.46 -20.00 12.93
N TRP A 489 12.50 -18.69 12.66
CA TRP A 489 12.05 -18.16 11.39
C TRP A 489 13.01 -18.45 10.24
N TYR A 490 14.32 -18.50 10.49
CA TYR A 490 15.31 -18.98 9.51
C TYR A 490 15.08 -20.45 9.13
N ALA A 491 14.53 -21.28 10.03
CA ALA A 491 14.09 -22.63 9.69
C ALA A 491 12.90 -22.65 8.72
N ILE A 492 11.97 -21.71 8.87
CA ILE A 492 10.73 -21.66 8.06
C ILE A 492 10.99 -21.16 6.64
N ILE A 493 11.86 -20.17 6.44
CA ILE A 493 12.14 -19.55 5.11
C ILE A 493 12.30 -20.58 3.98
N PRO A 494 13.23 -21.57 4.05
CA PRO A 494 13.42 -22.51 2.95
C PRO A 494 12.19 -23.39 2.70
N THR A 495 11.40 -23.70 3.74
CA THR A 495 10.17 -24.52 3.62
C THR A 495 9.09 -23.82 2.78
N LEU A 496 9.14 -22.49 2.70
CA LEU A 496 8.15 -21.70 1.97
C LEU A 496 8.40 -21.65 0.46
N THR A 497 9.51 -22.20 -0.07
CA THR A 497 9.84 -22.12 -1.51
C THR A 497 8.66 -22.47 -2.44
N PRO A 498 7.89 -23.56 -2.23
CA PRO A 498 6.73 -23.85 -3.07
C PRO A 498 5.63 -22.78 -2.97
N VAL A 499 5.40 -22.24 -1.78
CA VAL A 499 4.39 -21.20 -1.50
C VAL A 499 4.83 -19.86 -2.12
N VAL A 500 6.12 -19.53 -2.03
CA VAL A 500 6.70 -18.34 -2.65
C VAL A 500 6.48 -18.36 -4.15
N ARG A 501 6.69 -19.50 -4.83
CA ARG A 501 6.40 -19.65 -6.27
C ARG A 501 4.93 -19.40 -6.61
N VAL A 502 3.99 -19.81 -5.75
CA VAL A 502 2.56 -19.46 -5.91
C VAL A 502 2.36 -17.95 -5.81
N VAL A 503 2.89 -17.32 -4.76
CA VAL A 503 2.78 -15.86 -4.55
C VAL A 503 3.43 -15.06 -5.69
N GLU A 504 4.60 -15.49 -6.18
CA GLU A 504 5.29 -14.93 -7.35
C GLU A 504 4.43 -15.03 -8.62
N THR A 505 3.71 -16.14 -8.81
CA THR A 505 2.79 -16.30 -9.96
C THR A 505 1.70 -15.21 -9.95
N TYR A 506 1.14 -14.90 -8.77
CA TYR A 506 0.18 -13.79 -8.62
C TYR A 506 0.83 -12.41 -8.80
N HIS A 507 2.02 -12.20 -8.22
CA HIS A 507 2.77 -10.95 -8.37
C HIS A 507 3.05 -10.66 -9.85
N ARG A 508 3.54 -11.66 -10.59
CA ARG A 508 3.78 -11.62 -12.03
C ARG A 508 2.54 -11.22 -12.81
N SER A 509 1.43 -11.93 -12.59
CA SER A 509 0.17 -11.64 -13.29
C SER A 509 -0.35 -10.23 -13.02
N LYS A 510 -0.19 -9.72 -11.79
CA LYS A 510 -0.55 -8.34 -11.46
C LYS A 510 0.30 -7.33 -12.23
N GLN A 511 1.63 -7.50 -12.24
CA GLN A 511 2.52 -6.58 -12.98
C GLN A 511 2.22 -6.61 -14.47
N ASP A 512 2.01 -7.80 -15.04
CA ASP A 512 1.65 -7.95 -16.44
C ASP A 512 0.31 -7.30 -16.76
N LEU A 513 -0.72 -7.45 -15.91
CA LEU A 513 -2.00 -6.78 -16.09
C LEU A 513 -1.87 -5.25 -16.08
N LEU A 514 -1.01 -4.68 -15.23
CA LEU A 514 -0.73 -3.24 -15.22
C LEU A 514 -0.09 -2.80 -16.54
N ARG A 515 0.90 -3.55 -17.04
CA ARG A 515 1.56 -3.29 -18.32
C ARG A 515 0.59 -3.44 -19.50
N THR A 516 -0.23 -4.49 -19.50
CA THR A 516 -1.28 -4.74 -20.50
C THR A 516 -2.28 -3.58 -20.54
N LYS A 517 -2.77 -3.12 -19.37
CA LYS A 517 -3.68 -1.96 -19.31
C LYS A 517 -3.03 -0.67 -19.81
N ALA A 518 -1.75 -0.47 -19.54
CA ALA A 518 -1.00 0.66 -20.09
C ALA A 518 -0.88 0.56 -21.62
N LEU A 519 -0.67 -0.64 -22.18
CA LEU A 519 -0.66 -0.86 -23.62
C LEU A 519 -2.04 -0.63 -24.23
N LEU A 520 -3.12 -1.09 -23.58
CA LEU A 520 -4.49 -0.87 -24.07
C LEU A 520 -4.82 0.60 -24.24
N LYS A 521 -4.34 1.46 -23.34
CA LYS A 521 -4.47 2.91 -23.49
C LYS A 521 -3.82 3.39 -24.80
N SER A 522 -2.62 2.90 -25.11
CA SER A 522 -1.94 3.22 -26.37
C SER A 522 -2.64 2.64 -27.62
N ILE A 523 -3.30 1.48 -27.50
CA ILE A 523 -4.03 0.81 -28.61
C ILE A 523 -5.26 1.65 -29.00
N TYR A 524 -5.98 2.22 -28.03
CA TYR A 524 -7.29 2.82 -28.27
C TYR A 524 -7.31 4.37 -28.25
N GLU A 525 -6.17 5.04 -28.08
CA GLU A 525 -5.98 6.49 -28.20
C GLU A 525 -5.14 6.82 -29.46
N ASP A 526 -5.70 6.66 -30.66
CA ASP A 526 -5.12 7.09 -31.97
C ASP A 526 -4.21 6.08 -32.73
N ALA A 527 -4.32 4.77 -32.50
CA ALA A 527 -3.61 3.77 -33.32
C ALA A 527 -4.43 3.35 -34.57
N ASP A 528 -3.76 3.27 -35.73
CA ASP A 528 -4.30 2.63 -36.94
C ASP A 528 -4.70 1.17 -36.66
N THR A 529 -5.75 0.67 -37.34
CA THR A 529 -6.32 -0.68 -37.17
C THR A 529 -5.24 -1.76 -37.30
N HIS A 530 -4.27 -1.58 -38.20
CA HIS A 530 -3.15 -2.51 -38.34
C HIS A 530 -2.25 -2.57 -37.09
N LEU A 531 -1.94 -1.41 -36.50
CA LEU A 531 -1.15 -1.31 -35.27
C LEU A 531 -1.91 -1.84 -34.06
N GLN A 532 -3.24 -1.69 -34.05
CA GLN A 532 -4.08 -2.29 -33.00
C GLN A 532 -3.98 -3.81 -33.03
N ASN A 533 -4.15 -4.43 -34.20
CA ASN A 533 -4.04 -5.88 -34.36
C ASN A 533 -2.66 -6.40 -33.95
N LEU A 534 -1.58 -5.72 -34.37
CA LEU A 534 -0.21 -6.11 -33.99
C LEU A 534 -0.01 -6.06 -32.47
N ARG A 535 -0.52 -5.03 -31.80
CA ARG A 535 -0.40 -4.90 -30.35
C ARG A 535 -1.26 -5.91 -29.59
N GLU A 536 -2.41 -6.29 -30.13
CA GLU A 536 -3.23 -7.36 -29.55
C GLU A 536 -2.55 -8.73 -29.72
N GLU A 537 -1.88 -8.98 -30.84
CA GLU A 537 -1.09 -10.18 -31.06
C GLU A 537 0.03 -10.32 -30.00
N ILE A 538 0.76 -9.22 -29.73
CA ILE A 538 1.79 -9.19 -28.68
C ILE A 538 1.22 -9.58 -27.31
N LEU A 539 -0.01 -9.16 -26.99
CA LEU A 539 -0.67 -9.52 -25.74
C LEU A 539 -1.06 -11.02 -25.70
N ILE A 540 -1.42 -11.60 -26.84
CA ILE A 540 -1.72 -13.03 -26.95
C ILE A 540 -0.44 -13.85 -26.80
N ASP A 541 0.65 -13.45 -27.48
CA ASP A 541 1.96 -14.09 -27.35
C ASP A 541 2.46 -14.05 -25.90
N LEU A 542 2.35 -12.88 -25.24
CA LEU A 542 2.68 -12.75 -23.82
C LEU A 542 1.82 -13.68 -22.95
N THR A 543 0.53 -13.82 -23.26
CA THR A 543 -0.36 -14.74 -22.54
C THR A 543 0.08 -16.19 -22.72
N GLN A 544 0.48 -16.58 -23.93
CA GLN A 544 1.00 -17.92 -24.20
C GLN A 544 2.29 -18.20 -23.42
N GLU A 545 3.23 -17.25 -23.39
CA GLU A 545 4.45 -17.36 -22.57
C GLU A 545 4.12 -17.53 -21.09
N ARG A 546 3.12 -16.81 -20.57
CA ARG A 546 2.72 -16.91 -19.16
C ARG A 546 1.99 -18.22 -18.84
N ILE A 547 1.18 -18.73 -19.77
CA ILE A 547 0.60 -20.08 -19.66
C ILE A 547 1.71 -21.13 -19.58
N TYR A 548 2.74 -20.99 -20.42
CA TYR A 548 3.90 -21.87 -20.41
C TYR A 548 4.72 -21.78 -19.12
N GLU A 549 4.95 -20.56 -18.62
CA GLU A 549 5.61 -20.31 -17.34
C GLU A 549 4.81 -20.95 -16.18
N MET A 550 3.50 -20.76 -16.14
CA MET A 550 2.63 -21.36 -15.12
C MET A 550 2.70 -22.89 -15.15
N LYS A 551 2.74 -23.50 -16.34
CA LYS A 551 2.90 -24.95 -16.48
C LYS A 551 4.29 -25.44 -16.05
N THR A 552 5.33 -24.67 -16.32
CA THR A 552 6.70 -24.97 -15.87
C THR A 552 6.80 -24.95 -14.35
N VAL A 553 6.21 -23.95 -13.70
CA VAL A 553 6.25 -23.79 -12.23
C VAL A 553 5.32 -24.77 -11.53
N HIS A 554 4.13 -24.99 -12.09
CA HIS A 554 3.07 -25.84 -11.52
C HIS A 554 2.69 -26.97 -12.50
N PRO A 555 3.56 -27.97 -12.70
CA PRO A 555 3.41 -28.99 -13.75
C PRO A 555 2.18 -29.90 -13.58
N HIS A 556 1.59 -29.94 -12.40
CA HIS A 556 0.39 -30.71 -12.10
C HIS A 556 -0.90 -30.07 -12.62
N LEU A 557 -0.91 -28.75 -12.88
CA LEU A 557 -2.11 -28.07 -13.34
C LEU A 557 -2.45 -28.45 -14.78
N HIS A 558 -3.73 -28.69 -15.04
CA HIS A 558 -4.24 -28.97 -16.37
C HIS A 558 -4.55 -27.68 -17.14
N ALA A 559 -4.67 -27.80 -18.47
CA ALA A 559 -4.96 -26.67 -19.36
C ALA A 559 -6.22 -25.88 -18.92
N ALA A 560 -7.26 -26.58 -18.47
CA ALA A 560 -8.49 -25.95 -17.96
C ALA A 560 -8.23 -25.10 -16.71
N SER A 561 -7.50 -25.64 -15.72
CA SER A 561 -7.16 -24.92 -14.49
C SER A 561 -6.30 -23.68 -14.78
N ILE A 562 -5.32 -23.81 -15.67
CA ILE A 562 -4.46 -22.69 -16.08
C ILE A 562 -5.30 -21.62 -16.79
N SER A 563 -6.14 -22.02 -17.75
CA SER A 563 -7.02 -21.11 -18.48
C SER A 563 -8.00 -20.37 -17.56
N ALA A 564 -8.64 -21.10 -16.64
CA ALA A 564 -9.51 -20.53 -15.63
C ALA A 564 -8.78 -19.53 -14.72
N TRP A 565 -7.57 -19.86 -14.27
CA TRP A 565 -6.76 -18.96 -13.45
C TRP A 565 -6.39 -17.67 -14.20
N PHE A 566 -5.91 -17.77 -15.44
CA PHE A 566 -5.59 -16.58 -16.24
C PHE A 566 -6.84 -15.73 -16.50
N HIS A 567 -7.95 -16.35 -16.85
CA HIS A 567 -9.20 -15.64 -17.06
C HIS A 567 -9.68 -14.95 -15.77
N ALA A 568 -9.55 -15.61 -14.62
CA ALA A 568 -9.88 -15.07 -13.31
C ALA A 568 -9.05 -13.81 -12.99
N ARG A 569 -7.74 -13.84 -13.23
CA ARG A 569 -6.84 -12.70 -12.99
C ARG A 569 -7.05 -11.53 -13.95
N LEU A 570 -7.31 -11.80 -15.23
CA LEU A 570 -7.66 -10.74 -16.20
C LEU A 570 -9.03 -10.12 -15.92
N SER A 571 -9.95 -10.90 -15.33
CA SER A 571 -11.33 -10.48 -15.10
C SER A 571 -11.63 -9.98 -13.69
N ASN A 572 -10.67 -10.02 -12.76
CA ASN A 572 -10.86 -9.79 -11.32
C ASN A 572 -12.03 -10.62 -10.75
N ARG A 573 -12.04 -11.92 -11.07
CA ARG A 573 -13.03 -12.88 -10.58
C ARG A 573 -12.32 -14.04 -9.90
N ASP A 574 -13.06 -14.83 -9.14
CA ASP A 574 -12.59 -16.09 -8.60
C ASP A 574 -12.44 -17.14 -9.71
N MET A 575 -11.56 -18.11 -9.47
CA MET A 575 -11.22 -19.14 -10.44
C MET A 575 -12.38 -20.07 -10.81
N GLU A 576 -13.29 -20.36 -9.87
CA GLU A 576 -14.45 -21.25 -10.13
C GLU A 576 -15.44 -20.59 -11.08
N HIS A 577 -15.77 -19.32 -10.84
CA HIS A 577 -16.63 -18.54 -11.71
C HIS A 577 -16.00 -18.32 -13.08
N ALA A 578 -14.68 -18.12 -13.15
CA ALA A 578 -13.94 -18.02 -14.40
C ALA A 578 -14.00 -19.33 -15.22
N ASP A 579 -13.78 -20.50 -14.60
CA ASP A 579 -13.89 -21.81 -15.26
C ASP A 579 -15.31 -22.01 -15.81
N LYS A 580 -16.33 -21.75 -14.99
CA LYS A 580 -17.73 -21.83 -15.40
C LYS A 580 -18.02 -20.94 -16.61
N LEU A 581 -17.48 -19.72 -16.62
CA LEU A 581 -17.69 -18.78 -17.72
C LEU A 581 -17.05 -19.28 -19.02
N LEU A 582 -15.81 -19.79 -18.97
CA LEU A 582 -15.11 -20.35 -20.13
C LEU A 582 -15.86 -21.56 -20.71
N ARG A 583 -16.46 -22.40 -19.86
CA ARG A 583 -17.21 -23.59 -20.26
C ARG A 583 -18.62 -23.30 -20.80
N THR A 584 -19.19 -22.15 -20.47
CA THR A 584 -20.59 -21.81 -20.82
C THR A 584 -20.73 -20.77 -21.92
N THR A 585 -19.73 -19.90 -22.10
CA THR A 585 -19.82 -18.78 -23.06
C THR A 585 -19.10 -19.09 -24.36
N PRO A 586 -19.64 -18.68 -25.53
CA PRO A 586 -19.00 -18.90 -26.83
C PRO A 586 -17.57 -18.39 -26.90
N SER A 587 -16.69 -19.16 -27.54
CA SER A 587 -15.29 -18.78 -27.74
C SER A 587 -15.15 -17.69 -28.81
N PRO A 588 -14.32 -16.65 -28.59
CA PRO A 588 -13.97 -15.70 -29.63
C PRO A 588 -13.38 -16.34 -30.90
N LEU A 589 -12.76 -17.52 -30.80
CA LEU A 589 -12.21 -18.25 -31.95
C LEU A 589 -13.29 -18.63 -32.98
N PHE A 590 -14.51 -18.88 -32.52
CA PHE A 590 -15.62 -19.32 -33.38
C PHE A 590 -16.56 -18.18 -33.78
N THR A 591 -16.15 -16.93 -33.53
CA THR A 591 -16.96 -15.74 -33.87
C THR A 591 -17.35 -15.77 -35.35
N GLY A 592 -18.66 -15.74 -35.64
CA GLY A 592 -19.20 -15.77 -37.01
C GLY A 592 -19.28 -17.17 -37.65
N VAL A 593 -18.91 -18.23 -36.93
CA VAL A 593 -18.97 -19.62 -37.41
C VAL A 593 -19.95 -20.45 -36.57
N ILE A 594 -19.77 -20.52 -35.25
CA ILE A 594 -20.62 -21.30 -34.36
C ILE A 594 -20.58 -20.80 -32.91
N ASP A 595 -21.74 -20.76 -32.24
CA ASP A 595 -21.83 -20.36 -30.84
C ASP A 595 -21.55 -21.55 -29.90
N LYS A 596 -20.27 -21.92 -29.80
CA LYS A 596 -19.79 -22.97 -28.88
C LYS A 596 -18.62 -22.49 -28.02
N PRO A 597 -18.48 -23.00 -26.77
CA PRO A 597 -17.29 -22.76 -25.96
C PRO A 597 -16.08 -23.53 -26.52
N LEU A 598 -14.87 -23.08 -26.15
CA LEU A 598 -13.64 -23.81 -26.47
C LEU A 598 -13.55 -25.04 -25.56
N ASN A 599 -13.36 -26.23 -26.16
CA ASN A 599 -13.17 -27.45 -25.38
C ASN A 599 -11.70 -27.60 -24.96
N VAL A 600 -11.33 -26.87 -23.91
CA VAL A 600 -9.95 -26.82 -23.38
C VAL A 600 -9.47 -28.19 -22.90
N ASP A 601 -10.36 -29.06 -22.43
CA ASP A 601 -10.01 -30.39 -21.93
C ASP A 601 -9.43 -31.32 -23.02
N LYS A 602 -9.67 -30.99 -24.30
CA LYS A 602 -9.15 -31.73 -25.47
C LYS A 602 -7.91 -31.10 -26.09
N LEU A 603 -7.42 -30.01 -25.54
CA LEU A 603 -6.28 -29.27 -26.06
C LEU A 603 -5.06 -29.50 -25.17
N GLU A 604 -3.87 -29.51 -25.79
CA GLU A 604 -2.64 -29.34 -25.05
C GLU A 604 -2.58 -27.91 -24.47
N PHE A 605 -1.95 -27.75 -23.31
CA PHE A 605 -1.96 -26.48 -22.58
C PHE A 605 -1.22 -25.36 -23.32
N ASP A 606 -0.26 -25.68 -24.19
CA ASP A 606 0.56 -24.75 -24.98
C ASP A 606 -0.12 -24.36 -26.31
N ASN A 607 -1.35 -24.83 -26.54
CA ASN A 607 -2.08 -24.48 -27.73
C ASN A 607 -2.45 -22.99 -27.74
N TYR A 608 -1.98 -22.27 -28.76
CA TYR A 608 -2.22 -20.84 -28.98
C TYR A 608 -3.71 -20.45 -28.87
N THR A 609 -4.62 -21.36 -29.25
CA THR A 609 -6.08 -21.12 -29.13
C THR A 609 -6.53 -20.82 -27.71
N ILE A 610 -5.88 -21.38 -26.68
CA ILE A 610 -6.19 -21.10 -25.27
C ILE A 610 -5.81 -19.65 -24.92
N ALA A 611 -4.59 -19.23 -25.28
CA ALA A 611 -4.12 -17.88 -25.06
C ALA A 611 -4.99 -16.84 -25.78
N PHE A 612 -5.32 -17.13 -27.04
CA PHE A 612 -6.21 -16.30 -27.85
C PHE A 612 -7.61 -16.17 -27.22
N ASP A 613 -8.24 -17.28 -26.81
CA ASP A 613 -9.58 -17.28 -26.21
C ASP A 613 -9.64 -16.41 -24.95
N VAL A 614 -8.70 -16.61 -24.03
CA VAL A 614 -8.66 -15.90 -22.74
C VAL A 614 -8.37 -14.42 -22.94
N MET A 615 -7.36 -14.07 -23.74
CA MET A 615 -6.97 -12.67 -23.97
C MET A 615 -8.03 -11.92 -24.78
N GLN A 616 -8.61 -12.50 -25.82
CA GLN A 616 -9.66 -11.84 -26.60
C GLN A 616 -10.95 -11.59 -25.80
N ARG A 617 -11.31 -12.47 -24.85
CA ARG A 617 -12.41 -12.19 -23.91
C ARG A 617 -12.12 -10.96 -23.06
N PHE A 618 -10.89 -10.84 -22.55
CA PHE A 618 -10.46 -9.68 -21.78
C PHE A 618 -10.48 -8.40 -22.63
N LEU A 619 -9.90 -8.42 -23.82
CA LEU A 619 -9.88 -7.28 -24.75
C LEU A 619 -11.30 -6.82 -25.11
N LYS A 620 -12.21 -7.76 -25.44
CA LYS A 620 -13.62 -7.44 -25.71
C LYS A 620 -14.29 -6.73 -24.54
N ARG A 621 -14.06 -7.21 -23.30
CA ARG A 621 -14.62 -6.56 -22.09
C ARG A 621 -14.05 -5.17 -21.88
N GLU A 622 -12.74 -4.98 -22.03
CA GLU A 622 -12.12 -3.66 -21.85
C GLU A 622 -12.55 -2.66 -22.93
N ARG A 623 -12.79 -3.11 -24.18
CA ARG A 623 -13.40 -2.28 -25.23
C ARG A 623 -14.81 -1.82 -24.86
N VAL A 624 -15.67 -2.72 -24.37
CA VAL A 624 -17.02 -2.38 -23.92
C VAL A 624 -16.99 -1.35 -22.79
N LYS A 625 -16.17 -1.57 -21.76
CA LYS A 625 -15.99 -0.61 -20.65
C LYS A 625 -15.51 0.76 -21.10
N LYS A 626 -14.64 0.80 -22.13
CA LYS A 626 -14.16 2.06 -22.69
C LYS A 626 -15.32 2.82 -23.36
N MET A 627 -16.11 2.13 -24.19
CA MET A 627 -17.27 2.73 -24.84
C MET A 627 -18.28 3.26 -23.81
N GLU A 628 -18.60 2.48 -22.77
CA GLU A 628 -19.50 2.90 -21.69
C GLU A 628 -18.99 4.16 -20.96
N LYS A 629 -17.67 4.26 -20.71
CA LYS A 629 -17.07 5.44 -20.09
C LYS A 629 -17.11 6.67 -21.01
N GLU A 630 -16.86 6.48 -22.30
CA GLU A 630 -16.92 7.54 -23.30
C GLU A 630 -18.36 8.06 -23.45
N GLU A 631 -19.35 7.16 -23.51
CA GLU A 631 -20.78 7.49 -23.51
C GLU A 631 -21.20 8.26 -22.25
N ALA A 632 -20.79 7.78 -21.07
CA ALA A 632 -21.06 8.47 -19.81
C ALA A 632 -20.43 9.87 -19.75
N ALA A 633 -19.21 10.03 -20.27
CA ALA A 633 -18.53 11.33 -20.33
C ALA A 633 -19.22 12.30 -21.30
N VAL A 634 -19.72 11.82 -22.43
CA VAL A 634 -20.51 12.61 -23.38
C VAL A 634 -21.84 13.03 -22.74
N GLN A 635 -22.53 12.11 -22.08
CA GLN A 635 -23.80 12.39 -21.40
C GLN A 635 -23.63 13.44 -20.29
N ALA A 636 -22.57 13.33 -19.48
CA ALA A 636 -22.27 14.32 -18.45
C ALA A 636 -22.02 15.72 -19.04
N LYS A 637 -21.31 15.83 -20.17
CA LYS A 637 -21.11 17.11 -20.87
C LYS A 637 -22.42 17.70 -21.39
N ILE A 638 -23.30 16.88 -21.97
CA ILE A 638 -24.62 17.30 -22.45
C ILE A 638 -25.46 17.83 -21.27
N GLU A 639 -25.44 17.13 -20.13
CA GLU A 639 -26.17 17.57 -18.93
C GLU A 639 -25.62 18.90 -18.37
N GLU A 640 -24.30 19.08 -18.33
CA GLU A 640 -23.68 20.34 -17.94
C GLU A 640 -24.09 21.50 -18.86
N GLU A 641 -24.09 21.28 -20.18
CA GLU A 641 -24.52 22.26 -21.17
C GLU A 641 -26.01 22.61 -20.99
N LEU A 642 -26.88 21.62 -20.80
CA LEU A 642 -28.31 21.82 -20.54
C LEU A 642 -28.56 22.60 -19.23
N ILE A 643 -27.80 22.31 -18.17
CA ILE A 643 -27.87 23.06 -16.91
C ILE A 643 -27.42 24.51 -17.12
N ALA A 644 -26.34 24.72 -17.87
CA ALA A 644 -25.86 26.07 -18.20
C ALA A 644 -26.88 26.84 -19.04
N GLU A 645 -27.55 26.19 -20.01
CA GLU A 645 -28.62 26.78 -20.81
C GLU A 645 -29.87 27.11 -19.97
N ARG A 646 -30.30 26.21 -19.06
CA ARG A 646 -31.40 26.49 -18.11
C ARG A 646 -31.07 27.66 -17.19
N LYS A 647 -29.83 27.77 -16.72
CA LYS A 647 -29.35 28.93 -15.94
C LYS A 647 -29.35 30.22 -16.76
N ARG A 648 -28.97 30.16 -18.05
CA ARG A 648 -29.06 31.32 -18.96
C ARG A 648 -30.50 31.73 -19.24
N ALA A 649 -31.41 30.77 -19.43
CA ALA A 649 -32.82 31.02 -19.71
C ALA A 649 -33.61 31.56 -18.50
N SER A 650 -33.17 31.28 -17.27
CA SER A 650 -33.80 31.77 -16.03
C SER A 650 -33.37 33.18 -15.61
N LEU A 651 -32.32 33.75 -16.20
CA LEU A 651 -31.92 35.15 -16.01
C LEU A 651 -32.85 36.08 -16.79
N SER A 652 -33.93 36.57 -16.17
CA SER A 652 -34.75 37.65 -16.76
C SER A 652 -33.93 38.94 -16.86
N PRO A 653 -33.75 39.52 -18.07
CA PRO A 653 -32.88 40.68 -18.28
C PRO A 653 -33.21 41.92 -17.43
N LEU A 654 -34.47 42.04 -16.98
CA LEU A 654 -34.96 43.17 -16.18
C LEU A 654 -34.77 42.98 -14.66
N ILE A 655 -34.63 41.74 -14.17
CA ILE A 655 -34.44 41.45 -12.73
C ILE A 655 -33.16 42.11 -12.20
N TRP A 656 -32.12 42.24 -13.02
CA TRP A 656 -30.88 42.89 -12.61
C TRP A 656 -31.09 44.39 -12.31
N ILE A 657 -31.86 45.11 -13.14
CA ILE A 657 -32.15 46.54 -12.95
C ILE A 657 -33.01 46.73 -11.70
N TYR A 658 -34.04 45.89 -11.52
CA TYR A 658 -34.86 45.84 -10.31
C TYR A 658 -33.99 45.63 -9.05
N THR A 659 -33.16 44.58 -9.06
CA THR A 659 -32.31 44.23 -7.90
C THR A 659 -31.33 45.35 -7.57
N LYS A 660 -30.72 45.96 -8.58
CA LYS A 660 -29.80 47.09 -8.37
C LYS A 660 -30.52 48.28 -7.74
N SER A 661 -31.69 48.65 -8.24
CA SER A 661 -32.49 49.79 -7.74
C SER A 661 -32.88 49.60 -6.27
N HIS A 662 -33.40 48.43 -5.90
CA HIS A 662 -33.77 48.13 -4.51
C HIS A 662 -32.56 48.00 -3.57
N THR A 663 -31.43 47.46 -4.05
CA THR A 663 -30.20 47.35 -3.25
C THR A 663 -29.63 48.74 -2.96
N VAL A 664 -29.61 49.61 -3.98
CA VAL A 664 -29.13 50.98 -3.86
C VAL A 664 -30.00 51.78 -2.91
N PHE A 665 -31.34 51.68 -2.99
CA PHE A 665 -32.24 52.33 -2.03
C PHE A 665 -31.96 51.94 -0.57
N ARG A 666 -31.74 50.65 -0.30
CA ARG A 666 -31.40 50.18 1.07
C ARG A 666 -30.05 50.71 1.55
N ALA A 667 -29.09 50.87 0.65
CA ALA A 667 -27.75 51.31 0.98
C ALA A 667 -27.63 52.84 1.14
N ILE A 668 -28.47 53.62 0.44
CA ILE A 668 -28.32 55.07 0.30
C ILE A 668 -28.28 55.81 1.66
N GLY A 669 -29.09 55.39 2.63
CA GLY A 669 -29.11 56.00 3.97
C GLY A 669 -27.88 55.70 4.83
N ARG A 670 -27.02 54.76 4.43
CA ARG A 670 -25.80 54.39 5.17
C ARG A 670 -24.52 54.98 4.58
N VAL A 671 -24.46 55.13 3.25
CA VAL A 671 -23.21 55.47 2.54
C VAL A 671 -23.32 56.72 1.64
N GLY A 672 -24.51 57.34 1.57
CA GLY A 672 -24.78 58.45 0.65
C GLY A 672 -24.84 57.99 -0.82
N THR A 673 -24.81 58.92 -1.76
CA THR A 673 -24.91 58.62 -3.20
C THR A 673 -23.61 58.14 -3.84
N LYS A 674 -22.46 58.47 -3.23
CA LYS A 674 -21.14 58.26 -3.83
C LYS A 674 -20.81 56.77 -3.91
N GLY A 675 -20.64 56.25 -5.12
CA GLY A 675 -20.36 54.83 -5.39
C GLY A 675 -21.61 53.95 -5.59
N LEU A 676 -22.82 54.50 -5.44
CA LEU A 676 -24.09 53.83 -5.78
C LEU A 676 -24.65 54.25 -7.14
N GLU A 677 -23.98 55.19 -7.80
CA GLU A 677 -24.35 55.72 -9.11
C GLU A 677 -24.27 54.63 -10.19
N TRP A 678 -25.09 54.82 -11.22
CA TRP A 678 -25.00 54.09 -12.47
C TRP A 678 -23.74 54.53 -13.23
N THR A 679 -22.89 53.55 -13.56
CA THR A 679 -21.57 53.76 -14.15
C THR A 679 -21.49 53.27 -15.60
N ALA A 680 -20.37 53.53 -16.28
CA ALA A 680 -20.14 53.07 -17.64
C ALA A 680 -20.08 51.52 -17.77
N THR A 681 -19.74 50.79 -16.70
CA THR A 681 -19.79 49.32 -16.70
C THR A 681 -21.23 48.81 -16.67
N ASP A 682 -22.12 49.55 -15.98
CA ASP A 682 -23.56 49.26 -15.97
C ASP A 682 -24.22 49.56 -17.32
N ASP A 683 -23.77 50.60 -18.03
CA ASP A 683 -24.20 50.88 -19.40
C ASP A 683 -23.92 49.67 -20.32
N ALA A 684 -22.70 49.12 -20.26
CA ALA A 684 -22.32 47.98 -21.07
C ALA A 684 -23.16 46.73 -20.73
N LYS A 685 -23.39 46.48 -19.43
CA LYS A 685 -24.20 45.36 -18.96
C LYS A 685 -25.67 45.51 -19.38
N CYS A 686 -26.24 46.70 -19.23
CA CYS A 686 -27.62 47.01 -19.63
C CYS A 686 -27.80 46.92 -21.16
N ALA A 687 -26.83 47.38 -21.95
CA ALA A 687 -26.88 47.27 -23.40
C ALA A 687 -26.91 45.80 -23.86
N ASN A 688 -26.10 44.93 -23.25
CA ASN A 688 -26.09 43.49 -23.55
C ASN A 688 -27.42 42.80 -23.15
N LEU A 689 -27.98 43.16 -21.99
CA LEU A 689 -29.27 42.64 -21.52
C LEU A 689 -30.43 43.09 -22.41
N LEU A 690 -30.41 44.34 -22.88
CA LEU A 690 -31.38 44.89 -23.82
C LEU A 690 -31.31 44.19 -25.18
N ALA A 691 -30.11 43.98 -25.71
CA ALA A 691 -29.90 43.25 -26.96
C ALA A 691 -30.45 41.81 -26.88
N TYR A 692 -30.16 41.12 -25.76
CA TYR A 692 -30.68 39.78 -25.50
C TYR A 692 -32.21 39.78 -25.37
N TYR A 693 -32.78 40.77 -24.69
CA TYR A 693 -34.23 40.93 -24.55
C TYR A 693 -34.92 41.10 -25.91
N VAL A 694 -34.42 42.00 -26.77
CA VAL A 694 -35.00 42.19 -28.11
C VAL A 694 -34.91 40.90 -28.94
N LYS A 695 -33.78 40.19 -28.88
CA LYS A 695 -33.61 38.90 -29.58
C LYS A 695 -34.64 37.86 -29.12
N MET A 696 -34.91 37.77 -27.82
CA MET A 696 -35.85 36.78 -27.27
C MET A 696 -37.32 37.11 -27.52
N HIS A 697 -37.67 38.40 -27.61
CA HIS A 697 -39.06 38.87 -27.65
C HIS A 697 -39.53 39.35 -29.04
N ARG A 698 -38.67 39.29 -30.06
CA ARG A 698 -39.03 39.62 -31.45
C ARG A 698 -40.19 38.75 -31.94
N GLY A 699 -41.25 39.37 -32.46
CA GLY A 699 -42.41 38.68 -33.01
C GLY A 699 -43.32 38.01 -31.98
N ARG A 700 -43.06 38.15 -30.66
CA ARG A 700 -43.96 37.63 -29.61
C ARG A 700 -45.16 38.56 -29.41
N PRO A 701 -46.34 38.02 -29.05
CA PRO A 701 -47.51 38.83 -28.78
C PRO A 701 -47.32 39.65 -27.49
N PHE A 702 -47.66 40.93 -27.55
CA PHE A 702 -47.65 41.86 -26.41
C PHE A 702 -48.87 42.77 -26.44
N CYS A 703 -49.27 43.29 -25.27
CA CYS A 703 -50.34 44.28 -25.20
C CYS A 703 -49.82 45.66 -25.63
N ARG A 704 -50.41 46.23 -26.68
CA ARG A 704 -50.03 47.54 -27.22
C ARG A 704 -50.29 48.71 -26.27
N ILE A 705 -51.09 48.50 -25.22
CA ILE A 705 -51.46 49.54 -24.23
C ILE A 705 -50.53 49.49 -23.01
N CYS A 706 -50.40 48.34 -22.33
CA CYS A 706 -49.61 48.24 -21.09
C CYS A 706 -48.25 47.56 -21.20
N GLY A 707 -47.94 46.94 -22.34
CA GLY A 707 -46.66 46.25 -22.53
C GLY A 707 -46.57 44.86 -21.88
N SER A 708 -47.69 44.28 -21.40
CA SER A 708 -47.72 42.93 -20.86
C SER A 708 -47.43 41.89 -21.94
N THR A 709 -46.64 40.87 -21.62
CA THR A 709 -46.26 39.75 -22.50
C THR A 709 -46.79 38.42 -21.94
N PRO A 710 -48.12 38.23 -21.90
CA PRO A 710 -48.76 37.04 -21.33
C PRO A 710 -48.44 35.78 -22.15
N LYS A 711 -48.29 34.65 -21.47
CA LYS A 711 -48.02 33.35 -22.12
C LYS A 711 -49.23 32.81 -22.89
N GLU A 712 -50.45 33.17 -22.48
CA GLU A 712 -51.71 32.64 -23.02
C GLU A 712 -52.38 33.56 -24.06
N GLY A 713 -51.71 34.64 -24.46
CA GLY A 713 -52.20 35.53 -25.52
C GLY A 713 -53.24 36.57 -25.09
N ASP A 714 -53.59 36.64 -23.79
CA ASP A 714 -54.61 37.56 -23.25
C ASP A 714 -54.01 38.52 -22.22
N CYS A 715 -54.24 39.82 -22.39
CA CYS A 715 -53.86 40.82 -21.40
C CYS A 715 -54.89 40.86 -20.28
N GLU A 716 -54.47 40.64 -19.02
CA GLU A 716 -55.34 40.65 -17.84
C GLU A 716 -56.13 41.96 -17.68
N THR A 717 -55.58 43.10 -18.13
CA THR A 717 -56.20 44.43 -17.97
C THR A 717 -56.91 44.94 -19.22
N HIS A 718 -56.58 44.45 -20.42
CA HIS A 718 -57.06 45.02 -21.69
C HIS A 718 -57.63 43.98 -22.68
N GLY A 719 -57.62 42.69 -22.33
CA GLY A 719 -58.15 41.60 -23.15
C GLY A 719 -57.39 41.34 -24.47
N LYS A 720 -57.97 40.49 -25.33
CA LYS A 720 -57.40 40.03 -26.61
C LYS A 720 -57.24 41.12 -27.67
N ALA A 721 -58.13 42.11 -27.69
CA ALA A 721 -58.25 43.07 -28.80
C ALA A 721 -57.01 43.96 -29.01
N HIS A 722 -56.17 44.10 -27.98
CA HIS A 722 -54.99 44.96 -27.99
C HIS A 722 -53.66 44.19 -28.08
N MET A 723 -53.72 42.90 -28.40
CA MET A 723 -52.56 42.03 -28.53
C MET A 723 -52.01 42.08 -29.96
N VAL A 724 -50.75 42.47 -30.11
CA VAL A 724 -50.07 42.59 -31.41
C VAL A 724 -48.69 41.94 -31.29
N ASN A 725 -48.11 41.46 -32.40
CA ASN A 725 -46.73 40.96 -32.39
C ASN A 725 -45.74 42.12 -32.28
N ALA A 726 -44.83 42.04 -31.30
CA ALA A 726 -43.85 43.07 -31.02
C ALA A 726 -42.80 43.16 -32.13
N ASP A 727 -42.65 44.35 -32.70
CA ASP A 727 -41.51 44.71 -33.54
C ASP A 727 -40.32 45.19 -32.66
N ASP A 728 -39.20 45.60 -33.27
CA ASP A 728 -38.04 45.99 -32.47
C ASP A 728 -38.26 47.29 -31.68
N ILE A 729 -39.00 48.26 -32.23
CA ILE A 729 -39.28 49.51 -31.50
C ILE A 729 -40.18 49.24 -30.30
N ASP A 730 -41.11 48.29 -30.43
CA ASP A 730 -42.02 47.88 -29.37
C ASP A 730 -41.28 47.12 -28.27
N ASN A 731 -40.38 46.21 -28.64
CA ASN A 731 -39.53 45.51 -27.67
C ASN A 731 -38.60 46.46 -26.91
N LEU A 732 -37.99 47.43 -27.60
CA LEU A 732 -37.20 48.48 -26.94
C LEU A 732 -38.08 49.31 -26.00
N SER A 733 -39.31 49.64 -26.40
CA SER A 733 -40.26 50.44 -25.61
C SER A 733 -40.69 49.73 -24.34
N VAL A 734 -41.03 48.45 -24.43
CA VAL A 734 -41.38 47.63 -23.27
C VAL A 734 -40.19 47.49 -22.32
N PHE A 735 -38.97 47.29 -22.85
CA PHE A 735 -37.77 47.20 -22.02
C PHE A 735 -37.50 48.49 -21.25
N VAL A 736 -37.54 49.65 -21.93
CA VAL A 736 -37.32 50.96 -21.31
C VAL A 736 -38.43 51.30 -20.31
N GLN A 737 -39.68 51.05 -20.67
CA GLN A 737 -40.83 51.28 -19.78
C GLN A 737 -40.67 50.50 -18.46
N ARG A 738 -40.36 49.20 -18.55
CA ARG A 738 -40.20 48.35 -17.36
C ARG A 738 -38.95 48.73 -16.57
N ALA A 739 -37.81 48.91 -17.24
CA ALA A 739 -36.57 49.32 -16.58
C ALA A 739 -36.72 50.62 -15.79
N ILE A 740 -37.33 51.65 -16.37
CA ILE A 740 -37.53 52.93 -15.68
C ILE A 740 -38.60 52.82 -14.57
N SER A 741 -39.64 51.99 -14.78
CA SER A 741 -40.65 51.76 -13.74
C SER A 741 -40.05 51.03 -12.52
N ASP A 742 -39.21 50.02 -12.75
CA ASP A 742 -38.49 49.30 -11.68
C ASP A 742 -37.51 50.21 -10.92
N ILE A 743 -36.85 51.14 -11.64
CA ILE A 743 -35.98 52.15 -11.04
C ILE A 743 -36.77 53.10 -10.14
N LYS A 744 -37.91 53.59 -10.64
CA LYS A 744 -38.78 54.49 -9.88
C LYS A 744 -39.38 53.79 -8.66
N ASP A 745 -39.90 52.58 -8.82
CA ASP A 745 -40.44 51.79 -7.71
C ASP A 745 -39.35 51.52 -6.66
N GLY A 746 -38.17 51.10 -7.10
CA GLY A 746 -37.06 50.78 -6.22
C GLY A 746 -36.46 51.98 -5.47
N LEU A 747 -36.31 53.14 -6.12
CA LEU A 747 -35.61 54.31 -5.54
C LEU A 747 -36.56 55.39 -4.98
N ILE A 748 -37.75 55.56 -5.56
CA ILE A 748 -38.71 56.60 -5.17
C ILE A 748 -39.83 56.01 -4.29
N GLY A 749 -40.15 54.72 -4.49
CA GLY A 749 -41.16 53.96 -3.76
C GLY A 749 -42.45 53.70 -4.56
N PRO A 750 -43.37 52.91 -4.01
CA PRO A 750 -44.56 52.39 -4.71
C PRO A 750 -45.60 53.45 -5.09
N THR A 751 -45.45 54.68 -4.60
CA THR A 751 -46.31 55.82 -4.97
C THR A 751 -45.83 56.55 -6.23
N ALA A 752 -44.69 56.15 -6.81
CA ALA A 752 -44.17 56.77 -8.02
C ALA A 752 -45.04 56.40 -9.23
N THR A 753 -45.46 57.38 -10.01
CA THR A 753 -46.21 57.13 -11.25
C THR A 753 -45.33 56.35 -12.25
N PRO A 754 -45.74 55.12 -12.64
CA PRO A 754 -44.97 54.31 -13.58
C PRO A 754 -44.93 54.98 -14.95
N MET A 755 -43.89 54.67 -15.73
CA MET A 755 -43.80 55.18 -17.10
C MET A 755 -44.83 54.47 -17.98
N THR A 756 -45.58 55.24 -18.76
CA THR A 756 -46.51 54.64 -19.73
C THR A 756 -45.75 54.13 -20.95
N LEU A 757 -46.29 53.11 -21.63
CA LEU A 757 -45.65 52.54 -22.82
C LEU A 757 -45.53 53.57 -23.96
N GLU A 758 -46.50 54.48 -24.06
CA GLU A 758 -46.49 55.54 -25.07
C GLU A 758 -45.38 56.58 -24.81
N GLU A 759 -45.15 56.94 -23.54
CA GLU A 759 -44.00 57.76 -23.14
C GLU A 759 -42.68 57.09 -23.51
N ALA A 760 -42.51 55.80 -23.19
CA ALA A 760 -41.31 55.05 -23.53
C ALA A 760 -41.06 55.01 -25.05
N ARG A 761 -42.12 54.75 -25.83
CA ARG A 761 -42.06 54.73 -27.30
C ARG A 761 -41.66 56.11 -27.86
N ASN A 762 -42.18 57.19 -27.27
CA ASN A 762 -41.83 58.56 -27.67
C ASN A 762 -40.38 58.92 -27.34
N ILE A 763 -39.84 58.46 -26.21
CA ILE A 763 -38.44 58.67 -25.84
C ILE A 763 -37.52 57.93 -26.81
N ILE A 764 -37.81 56.67 -27.12
CA ILE A 764 -37.02 55.87 -28.07
C ILE A 764 -37.04 56.48 -29.47
N ARG A 765 -38.20 56.93 -29.95
CA ARG A 765 -38.31 57.64 -31.24
C ARG A 765 -37.46 58.91 -31.26
N ARG A 766 -37.43 59.67 -30.16
CA ARG A 766 -36.57 60.87 -30.04
C ARG A 766 -35.09 60.51 -30.13
N GLU A 767 -34.63 59.49 -29.39
CA GLU A 767 -33.23 59.06 -29.41
C GLU A 767 -32.80 58.49 -30.76
N ILE A 768 -33.65 57.69 -31.40
CA ILE A 768 -33.38 57.15 -32.75
C ILE A 768 -33.33 58.28 -33.78
N ASN A 769 -34.22 59.27 -33.69
CA ASN A 769 -34.18 60.45 -34.56
C ASN A 769 -32.93 61.30 -34.32
N ALA A 770 -32.47 61.42 -33.06
CA ALA A 770 -31.21 62.09 -32.74
C ALA A 770 -30.01 61.34 -33.33
N LEU A 771 -30.00 60.00 -33.27
CA LEU A 771 -28.98 59.16 -33.89
C LEU A 771 -28.96 59.31 -35.43
N ARG A 772 -30.12 59.41 -36.06
CA ARG A 772 -30.25 59.70 -37.50
C ARG A 772 -29.75 61.10 -37.87
N ARG A 773 -30.04 62.11 -37.04
CA ARG A 773 -29.51 63.48 -37.25
C ARG A 773 -27.99 63.55 -37.12
N LYS A 774 -27.41 62.78 -36.19
CA LYS A 774 -25.96 62.68 -35.97
C LYS A 774 -25.24 61.78 -36.97
N GLY A 775 -25.95 61.20 -37.95
CA GLY A 775 -25.38 60.33 -38.97
C GLY A 775 -24.95 58.93 -38.48
N LYS A 776 -25.22 58.59 -37.21
CA LYS A 776 -24.84 57.29 -36.63
C LYS A 776 -25.78 56.14 -37.02
N LEU A 777 -27.00 56.47 -37.43
CA LEU A 777 -27.96 55.52 -37.98
C LEU A 777 -28.47 56.04 -39.33
N SER A 778 -28.56 55.18 -40.34
CA SER A 778 -29.02 55.59 -41.67
C SER A 778 -30.46 56.10 -41.64
N ARG A 779 -30.75 57.13 -42.44
CA ARG A 779 -32.13 57.64 -42.62
C ARG A 779 -33.05 56.57 -43.24
N LYS A 780 -32.49 55.57 -43.93
CA LYS A 780 -33.20 54.45 -44.56
C LYS A 780 -33.39 53.22 -43.64
N THR A 781 -32.80 53.20 -42.43
CA THR A 781 -32.92 52.04 -41.53
C THR A 781 -34.38 51.84 -41.10
N ASN A 782 -34.92 50.63 -41.31
CA ASN A 782 -36.25 50.29 -40.83
C ASN A 782 -36.23 50.09 -39.31
N ILE A 783 -37.02 50.87 -38.59
CA ILE A 783 -37.04 50.86 -37.11
C ILE A 783 -37.81 49.65 -36.58
N SER A 784 -38.75 49.10 -37.36
CA SER A 784 -39.50 47.90 -36.97
C SER A 784 -38.69 46.60 -37.12
N ALA A 785 -37.59 46.63 -37.88
CA ALA A 785 -36.72 45.48 -38.14
C ALA A 785 -35.26 45.93 -38.31
N MET A 786 -34.61 46.25 -37.20
CA MET A 786 -33.21 46.66 -37.14
C MET A 786 -32.27 45.46 -37.30
N MET A 787 -31.08 45.71 -37.84
CA MET A 787 -30.04 44.68 -37.85
C MET A 787 -29.48 44.47 -36.43
N PRO A 788 -29.08 43.23 -36.06
CA PRO A 788 -28.50 42.98 -34.74
C PRO A 788 -27.31 43.89 -34.40
N GLY A 789 -26.51 44.26 -35.39
CA GLY A 789 -25.40 45.22 -35.23
C GLY A 789 -25.88 46.63 -34.86
N ASP A 790 -26.99 47.09 -35.43
CA ASP A 790 -27.57 48.41 -35.10
C ASP A 790 -28.07 48.44 -33.65
N ILE A 791 -28.67 47.35 -33.18
CA ILE A 791 -29.14 47.21 -31.80
C ILE A 791 -27.94 47.14 -30.84
N ASN A 792 -26.96 46.27 -31.12
CA ASN A 792 -25.86 46.00 -30.19
C ASN A 792 -24.87 47.17 -30.05
N TYR A 793 -24.53 47.84 -31.16
CA TYR A 793 -23.43 48.81 -31.18
C TYR A 793 -23.87 50.27 -31.25
N ILE A 794 -25.12 50.55 -31.66
CA ILE A 794 -25.57 51.92 -31.92
C ILE A 794 -26.74 52.31 -31.00
N VAL A 795 -27.84 51.54 -31.03
CA VAL A 795 -29.08 51.89 -30.31
C VAL A 795 -29.00 51.46 -28.84
N GLY A 796 -28.56 50.24 -28.56
CA GLY A 796 -28.46 49.67 -27.22
C GLY A 796 -27.59 50.51 -26.26
N PRO A 797 -26.37 50.94 -26.64
CA PRO A 797 -25.54 51.78 -25.79
C PRO A 797 -26.16 53.15 -25.47
N VAL A 798 -26.95 53.73 -26.39
CA VAL A 798 -27.64 55.01 -26.15
C VAL A 798 -28.81 54.83 -25.21
N ILE A 799 -29.59 53.76 -25.37
CA ILE A 799 -30.71 53.46 -24.48
C ILE A 799 -30.21 53.08 -23.08
N ALA A 800 -29.10 52.35 -22.96
CA ALA A 800 -28.50 52.03 -21.67
C ALA A 800 -28.07 53.30 -20.91
N LYS A 801 -27.42 54.25 -21.60
CA LYS A 801 -27.06 55.56 -21.03
C LYS A 801 -28.28 56.38 -20.60
N LEU A 802 -29.35 56.32 -21.38
CA LEU A 802 -30.62 56.97 -21.03
C LEU A 802 -31.19 56.39 -19.73
N ILE A 803 -31.26 55.06 -19.62
CA ILE A 803 -31.71 54.37 -18.40
C ILE A 803 -30.81 54.75 -17.21
N GLY A 804 -29.48 54.75 -17.40
CA GLY A 804 -28.52 55.17 -16.38
C GLY A 804 -28.70 56.62 -15.93
N LYS A 805 -29.05 57.53 -16.85
CA LYS A 805 -29.39 58.92 -16.52
C LYS A 805 -30.64 58.98 -15.63
N TYR A 806 -31.71 58.28 -16.00
CA TYR A 806 -32.93 58.20 -15.18
C TYR A 806 -32.66 57.57 -13.81
N PHE A 807 -31.78 56.56 -13.74
CA PHE A 807 -31.33 55.96 -12.49
C PHE A 807 -30.66 56.99 -11.58
N ASN A 808 -29.66 57.71 -12.10
CA ASN A 808 -28.91 58.69 -11.31
C ASN A 808 -29.76 59.89 -10.90
N GLU A 809 -30.68 60.35 -11.75
CA GLU A 809 -31.65 61.40 -11.39
C GLU A 809 -32.59 60.92 -10.26
N SER A 810 -33.07 59.68 -10.34
CA SER A 810 -33.91 59.07 -9.31
C SER A 810 -33.14 58.83 -8.01
N LEU A 811 -31.84 58.50 -8.10
CA LEU A 811 -30.94 58.33 -6.95
C LEU A 811 -30.73 59.65 -6.20
N VAL A 812 -30.50 60.74 -6.92
CA VAL A 812 -30.37 62.09 -6.33
C VAL A 812 -31.67 62.50 -5.64
N TYR A 813 -32.81 62.20 -6.25
CA TYR A 813 -34.12 62.45 -5.64
C TYR A 813 -34.32 61.61 -4.37
N ALA A 814 -33.99 60.32 -4.40
CA ALA A 814 -34.08 59.42 -3.26
C ALA A 814 -33.18 59.89 -2.10
N ALA A 815 -31.94 60.30 -2.37
CA ALA A 815 -31.00 60.78 -1.37
C ALA A 815 -31.53 62.02 -0.63
N ARG A 816 -32.07 63.00 -1.38
CA ARG A 816 -32.68 64.19 -0.78
C ARG A 816 -33.82 63.84 0.16
N ARG A 817 -34.63 62.83 -0.18
CA ARG A 817 -35.75 62.37 0.66
C ARG A 817 -35.29 61.71 1.96
N VAL A 818 -34.15 61.02 1.94
CA VAL A 818 -33.54 60.41 3.12
C VAL A 818 -32.86 61.46 4.01
N ASP A 819 -32.35 62.57 3.46
CA ASP A 819 -31.82 63.69 4.27
C ASP A 819 -32.92 64.48 5.02
N PHE A 820 -34.20 64.33 4.65
CA PHE A 820 -35.36 64.97 5.31
C PHE A 820 -36.10 64.05 6.30
N ALA A 821 -35.76 62.76 6.36
CA ALA A 821 -36.40 61.73 7.19
C ALA A 821 -35.45 61.27 8.31
#